data_AF-A0A6L2J4W0-F1
#
_entry.id   AF-A0A6L2J4W0-F1
#
_cell.length_a   1.000
_cell.length_b   1.000
_cell.length_c   1.000
_cell.angle_alpha   90.00
_cell.angle_beta   90.00
_cell.angle_gamma   90.00
#
_symmetry.space_group_name_H-M   'P 1'
#
loop_
_entity.id
_entity.type
_entity.pdbx_description
1 polymer ?
#
loop_
_entity_poly.entity_id
_entity_poly.type
_entity_poly.pdbx_seq_one_letter_code
_entity_poly.pdbx_strand_id
1 'polypeptide(L)'
;MGPQVHNAPSYGGSTRTNRSSGSFDGGNRSSDPSIKQDDASSIPLSARLPAYHASELGPWPAVITYDACVRLCLKNWSIGCPEARAFLKNECSLLRDAFSLDKILLQPEEELLNKKTSEVVVHGVIKKQQKTCGKLKVQVRKVKMVSDQPTGCTFQSIKNPPVEKLQKLNRRLSFMKSRVYSEWEALSRVRVAPVISPNGSLSDKSLAYLHFGTRYLKDVSGMVKVGITSLHNASTPREVVQETYVCSLRLKSSSDADVTRMQAGSSETHVFLPDGMRDDLIIEVTDSKGKYCGHGVAQLVDIADDMSDKVRWWPIYHEPDHELVGKIQLNIHYSSSADENNNVKCGIVAETIAYDSVLEAAMKAQNFKQKNLLLRGEWRWLITKFASYYGVSDAYTKLRYLSYVMDVATPTADCLNVVYDLFSPVITKSNDTLSSQENRMLGLLSDQIEETIALVFENYKSLDENSPSGLTDTPTKSGSISPALKPALKLYSLLHDIQSPEAQMQLCKYFQAAVRKILGRHLAETNEFVSGSGEKSKVDQSSYTTGYQKMKSLCINIRNEIVSDTEIHNKHVLPRFVDLPNLSTALYSFELCNRMRAFLLACPPISLAPPVTDLIITTCDLQKDLAYWNISPVKGGVDAKALFDMYITKRINDKHRELLESCKLYKLRLQSGGPQHSAPAFVDDMYKQLRETLVEFQVIISRWPEYTLALEKVIADTERVMMETLEKQYGEFLSTLKENTMPVKAVQYVQKIAKGNLEPYSFPEELGTLFNLMKKMLDVLQPELESQFKSHNLLISESENAVPGDLLSEVTVMLRTKFRNNLQGAVEKLAGNTKLQNATNLKKVIQEAKEGVSESDIRNRMQPLKDLLTKIIGDLHGSLEIQVFISFCRALWDRMGQDVLKVLTTRKENSSYKSSRLAVSVLNETFISEMQALAGRKLEDKDLEAPRSIVEVRSMLCK
;
A
#
# COMPACT_ATOMS: atom_id res chain seq x y z
N MET A 1 19.29 30.43 50.13
CA MET A 1 18.45 29.65 51.07
C MET A 1 17.01 29.78 50.63
N GLY A 2 16.27 28.67 50.67
CA GLY A 2 14.94 28.51 50.06
C GLY A 2 13.80 29.33 50.68
N PRO A 3 12.60 29.24 50.06
CA PRO A 3 11.55 30.26 49.98
C PRO A 3 10.39 30.02 50.98
N GLN A 4 9.42 30.96 51.10
CA GLN A 4 7.98 30.61 51.08
C GLN A 4 6.97 31.77 51.25
N VAL A 5 5.81 31.52 50.61
CA VAL A 5 4.41 31.97 50.84
C VAL A 5 3.92 33.29 50.23
N HIS A 6 3.08 33.14 49.19
CA HIS A 6 2.02 34.08 48.83
C HIS A 6 0.65 33.46 49.16
N ASN A 7 -0.22 34.24 49.79
CA ASN A 7 -1.67 34.03 49.88
C ASN A 7 -2.38 35.26 49.29
N ALA A 8 -3.37 35.02 48.44
CA ALA A 8 -4.46 35.93 48.09
C ALA A 8 -5.50 35.96 49.26
N PRO A 9 -6.58 36.79 49.30
CA PRO A 9 -7.53 37.05 48.20
C PRO A 9 -8.28 38.41 48.18
N SER A 10 -9.19 38.55 47.19
CA SER A 10 -10.56 39.09 47.28
C SER A 10 -10.95 40.36 46.48
N TYR A 11 -11.86 40.10 45.52
CA TYR A 11 -13.16 40.73 45.20
C TYR A 11 -13.36 42.24 44.93
N GLY A 12 -14.14 42.48 43.87
CA GLY A 12 -14.96 43.67 43.58
C GLY A 12 -14.38 44.51 42.44
N GLY A 13 -15.06 44.85 41.35
CA GLY A 13 -16.48 44.87 41.02
C GLY A 13 -16.80 46.18 40.30
N SER A 14 -17.55 46.10 39.21
CA SER A 14 -18.49 47.13 38.70
C SER A 14 -18.11 48.00 37.47
N THR A 15 -18.92 47.77 36.42
CA THR A 15 -19.76 48.71 35.61
C THR A 15 -19.19 49.61 34.50
N ARG A 16 -19.77 49.40 33.29
CA ARG A 16 -20.47 50.34 32.35
C ARG A 16 -19.72 51.61 31.92
N THR A 17 -19.76 52.14 30.69
CA THR A 17 -20.65 52.13 29.51
C THR A 17 -20.00 53.05 28.46
N ASN A 18 -20.18 52.84 27.15
CA ASN A 18 -20.71 53.88 26.24
C ASN A 18 -20.92 53.43 24.78
N ARG A 19 -22.03 53.93 24.22
CA ARG A 19 -22.49 53.96 22.81
C ARG A 19 -21.59 54.93 21.99
N SER A 20 -21.56 55.03 20.66
CA SER A 20 -22.59 55.09 19.59
C SER A 20 -21.88 55.18 18.21
N SER A 21 -22.38 54.60 17.11
CA SER A 21 -23.16 55.21 15.97
C SER A 21 -22.41 55.39 14.63
N GLY A 22 -23.11 55.10 13.51
CA GLY A 22 -22.81 55.50 12.11
C GLY A 22 -22.97 54.32 11.14
N SER A 23 -24.08 54.09 10.41
CA SER A 23 -24.79 54.82 9.32
C SER A 23 -24.54 54.19 7.94
N PHE A 24 -25.65 53.96 7.24
CA PHE A 24 -25.90 53.37 5.91
C PHE A 24 -24.98 53.76 4.75
N ASP A 25 -24.78 52.82 3.81
CA ASP A 25 -25.08 53.06 2.39
C ASP A 25 -25.38 51.76 1.62
N GLY A 26 -26.27 51.82 0.63
CA GLY A 26 -26.78 50.70 -0.17
C GLY A 26 -26.30 50.70 -1.62
N GLY A 27 -26.28 49.52 -2.24
CA GLY A 27 -25.97 49.37 -3.68
C GLY A 27 -26.24 47.97 -4.22
N ASN A 28 -27.34 47.84 -4.97
CA ASN A 28 -27.78 46.66 -5.73
C ASN A 28 -26.78 46.25 -6.84
N ARG A 29 -26.58 44.93 -7.06
CA ARG A 29 -26.42 44.31 -8.40
C ARG A 29 -26.47 42.77 -8.39
N SER A 30 -27.55 42.26 -8.99
CA SER A 30 -27.71 41.05 -9.85
C SER A 30 -26.83 39.79 -9.68
N SER A 31 -27.53 38.74 -9.24
CA SER A 31 -27.46 37.30 -9.54
C SER A 31 -26.68 36.78 -10.76
N ASP A 32 -25.83 35.75 -10.55
CA ASP A 32 -26.04 34.38 -11.08
C ASP A 32 -25.21 33.32 -10.28
N PRO A 33 -25.63 32.04 -10.22
CA PRO A 33 -25.25 31.11 -9.16
C PRO A 33 -24.07 30.19 -9.51
N SER A 34 -22.97 30.32 -8.77
CA SER A 34 -21.90 29.31 -8.73
C SER A 34 -22.03 28.45 -7.48
N ILE A 35 -22.20 27.14 -7.72
CA ILE A 35 -21.96 25.96 -6.88
C ILE A 35 -21.31 26.30 -5.52
N LYS A 36 -22.10 26.23 -4.44
CA LYS A 36 -21.59 26.23 -3.07
C LYS A 36 -21.21 24.81 -2.67
N GLN A 37 -19.93 24.60 -2.39
CA GLN A 37 -19.46 23.55 -1.49
C GLN A 37 -19.99 23.89 -0.09
N ASP A 38 -20.69 22.95 0.53
CA ASP A 38 -21.06 23.02 1.93
C ASP A 38 -19.83 22.76 2.80
N ASP A 39 -19.20 23.83 3.28
CA ASP A 39 -18.36 23.79 4.48
C ASP A 39 -19.27 23.52 5.69
N ALA A 40 -19.36 22.25 6.09
CA ALA A 40 -20.06 21.85 7.30
C ALA A 40 -19.25 22.25 8.55
N SER A 41 -19.45 23.50 9.00
CA SER A 41 -19.09 23.92 10.35
C SER A 41 -19.85 23.09 11.38
N SER A 42 -19.13 22.56 12.37
CA SER A 42 -19.59 21.77 13.50
C SER A 42 -20.82 22.38 14.21
N ILE A 43 -22.01 21.84 13.93
CA ILE A 43 -23.20 21.98 14.78
C ILE A 43 -23.03 20.98 15.94
N PRO A 44 -23.29 21.34 17.21
CA PRO A 44 -23.28 20.38 18.30
C PRO A 44 -24.35 19.31 18.02
N LEU A 45 -23.93 18.05 17.86
CA LEU A 45 -24.85 16.92 17.71
C LEU A 45 -25.79 16.88 18.94
N SER A 46 -27.08 17.13 18.70
CA SER A 46 -28.14 17.01 19.71
C SER A 46 -28.16 15.58 20.28
N ALA A 47 -28.39 15.46 21.59
CA ALA A 47 -28.46 14.18 22.28
C ALA A 47 -29.51 13.25 21.62
N ARG A 48 -29.16 11.99 21.37
CA ARG A 48 -30.12 11.00 20.83
C ARG A 48 -31.20 10.73 21.88
N LEU A 49 -32.47 10.74 21.45
CA LEU A 49 -33.64 10.44 22.25
C LEU A 49 -34.26 9.11 21.77
N PRO A 50 -34.87 8.30 22.66
CA PRO A 50 -35.54 7.06 22.28
C PRO A 50 -36.74 7.30 21.35
N ALA A 51 -37.01 6.36 20.44
CA ALA A 51 -38.18 6.41 19.57
C ALA A 51 -39.40 5.82 20.30
N TYR A 52 -40.15 6.67 21.02
CA TYR A 52 -41.32 6.24 21.79
C TYR A 52 -42.47 5.79 20.87
N HIS A 53 -42.79 4.48 20.90
CA HIS A 53 -43.76 3.84 20.02
C HIS A 53 -45.19 3.75 20.59
N ALA A 54 -45.35 3.69 21.91
CA ALA A 54 -46.67 3.63 22.56
C ALA A 54 -47.38 4.99 22.57
N SER A 55 -46.61 6.08 22.61
CA SER A 55 -47.12 7.46 22.45
C SER A 55 -47.78 7.71 21.09
N GLU A 56 -47.52 6.89 20.07
CA GLU A 56 -48.11 6.99 18.72
C GLU A 56 -49.49 6.33 18.61
N LEU A 57 -49.92 5.57 19.62
CA LEU A 57 -51.21 4.84 19.64
C LEU A 57 -52.40 5.72 20.09
N GLY A 58 -52.18 7.02 20.29
CA GLY A 58 -53.18 7.99 20.72
C GLY A 58 -53.30 8.13 22.25
N PRO A 59 -54.17 9.05 22.74
CA PRO A 59 -54.23 9.39 24.16
C PRO A 59 -54.94 8.34 25.03
N TRP A 60 -55.82 7.52 24.46
CA TRP A 60 -56.66 6.58 25.20
C TRP A 60 -55.88 5.43 25.87
N PRO A 61 -54.92 4.76 25.21
CA PRO A 61 -54.04 3.79 25.87
C PRO A 61 -53.29 4.38 27.08
N ALA A 62 -52.85 5.64 27.00
CA ALA A 62 -52.19 6.34 28.09
C ALA A 62 -53.12 6.56 29.30
N VAL A 63 -54.39 6.94 29.05
CA VAL A 63 -55.40 7.12 30.11
C VAL A 63 -55.73 5.79 30.81
N ILE A 64 -55.93 4.72 30.05
CA ILE A 64 -56.23 3.39 30.59
C ILE A 64 -55.04 2.87 31.42
N THR A 65 -53.82 3.06 30.91
CA THR A 65 -52.59 2.67 31.61
C THR A 65 -52.39 3.48 32.89
N TYR A 66 -52.67 4.78 32.86
CA TYR A 66 -52.63 5.63 34.05
C TYR A 66 -53.57 5.12 35.14
N ASP A 67 -54.83 4.80 34.81
CA ASP A 67 -55.79 4.22 35.77
C ASP A 67 -55.28 2.88 36.33
N ALA A 68 -54.71 2.01 35.48
CA ALA A 68 -54.08 0.77 35.90
C ALA A 68 -52.91 1.00 36.89
N CYS A 69 -52.04 1.99 36.65
CA CYS A 69 -50.97 2.37 37.56
C CYS A 69 -51.50 2.89 38.90
N VAL A 70 -52.54 3.72 38.89
CA VAL A 70 -53.15 4.26 40.12
C VAL A 70 -53.78 3.13 40.95
N ARG A 71 -54.55 2.23 40.34
CA ARG A 71 -55.12 1.05 41.01
C ARG A 71 -54.04 0.15 41.60
N LEU A 72 -52.96 -0.07 40.86
CA LEU A 72 -51.81 -0.85 41.34
C LEU A 72 -51.14 -0.19 42.54
N CYS A 73 -50.94 1.14 42.51
CA CYS A 73 -50.36 1.89 43.61
C CYS A 73 -51.26 1.87 44.85
N LEU A 74 -52.58 2.09 44.70
CA LEU A 74 -53.55 2.01 45.80
C LEU A 74 -53.56 0.63 46.46
N LYS A 75 -53.52 -0.44 45.66
CA LYS A 75 -53.45 -1.82 46.16
C LYS A 75 -52.17 -2.04 46.98
N ASN A 76 -51.01 -1.67 46.47
CA ASN A 76 -49.74 -1.89 47.17
C ASN A 76 -49.55 -0.95 48.37
N TRP A 77 -50.13 0.25 48.32
CA TRP A 77 -50.17 1.16 49.46
C TRP A 77 -50.98 0.58 50.62
N SER A 78 -52.09 -0.10 50.35
CA SER A 78 -52.89 -0.81 51.37
C SER A 78 -52.12 -1.94 52.08
N ILE A 79 -51.03 -2.42 51.47
CA ILE A 79 -50.14 -3.47 52.00
C ILE A 79 -48.88 -2.84 52.65
N GLY A 80 -48.80 -1.51 52.73
CA GLY A 80 -47.70 -0.79 53.40
C GLY A 80 -46.47 -0.52 52.53
N CYS A 81 -46.58 -0.62 51.19
CA CYS A 81 -45.45 -0.37 50.29
C CYS A 81 -45.10 1.14 50.23
N PRO A 82 -43.88 1.56 50.63
CA PRO A 82 -43.52 2.98 50.67
C PRO A 82 -43.36 3.61 49.28
N GLU A 83 -42.91 2.86 48.28
CA GLU A 83 -42.73 3.32 46.89
C GLU A 83 -44.07 3.70 46.24
N ALA A 84 -45.15 2.99 46.57
CA ALA A 84 -46.49 3.28 46.08
C ALA A 84 -47.00 4.66 46.56
N ARG A 85 -46.59 5.08 47.77
CA ARG A 85 -47.01 6.36 48.36
C ARG A 85 -46.53 7.55 47.52
N ALA A 86 -45.39 7.43 46.86
CA ALA A 86 -44.84 8.53 46.08
C ALA A 86 -45.66 8.85 44.83
N PHE A 87 -46.19 7.82 44.16
CA PHE A 87 -47.07 7.98 43.01
C PHE A 87 -48.48 8.47 43.36
N LEU A 88 -48.92 8.32 44.62
CA LEU A 88 -50.25 8.74 45.09
C LEU A 88 -50.26 10.15 45.72
N LYS A 89 -49.09 10.78 45.91
CA LYS A 89 -49.00 12.15 46.44
C LYS A 89 -49.60 13.15 45.45
N ASN A 90 -50.15 14.23 45.99
CA ASN A 90 -50.69 15.37 45.21
C ASN A 90 -51.64 14.91 44.08
N GLU A 91 -52.58 14.03 44.42
CA GLU A 91 -53.58 13.48 43.49
C GLU A 91 -52.96 12.72 42.30
N CYS A 92 -51.80 12.09 42.48
CA CYS A 92 -51.04 11.40 41.44
C CYS A 92 -50.40 12.33 40.39
N SER A 93 -50.03 13.57 40.78
CA SER A 93 -49.41 14.55 39.87
C SER A 93 -48.24 13.97 39.08
N LEU A 94 -47.34 13.23 39.73
CA LEU A 94 -46.17 12.62 39.10
C LEU A 94 -46.52 11.59 38.00
N LEU A 95 -47.62 10.84 38.16
CA LEU A 95 -48.11 9.97 37.10
C LEU A 95 -48.78 10.79 35.99
N ARG A 96 -49.60 11.80 36.33
CA ARG A 96 -50.28 12.64 35.33
C ARG A 96 -49.29 13.38 34.43
N ASP A 97 -48.26 13.98 35.03
CA ASP A 97 -47.18 14.68 34.32
C ASP A 97 -46.45 13.72 33.38
N ALA A 98 -46.08 12.53 33.86
CA ALA A 98 -45.31 11.54 33.11
C ALA A 98 -46.08 10.95 31.91
N PHE A 99 -47.38 10.74 32.05
CA PHE A 99 -48.26 10.33 30.95
C PHE A 99 -48.74 11.52 30.09
N SER A 100 -48.33 12.75 30.42
CA SER A 100 -48.74 13.99 29.73
C SER A 100 -50.26 14.21 29.73
N LEU A 101 -50.94 13.79 30.80
CA LEU A 101 -52.40 13.81 30.91
C LEU A 101 -52.96 15.14 31.41
N ASP A 102 -52.13 16.04 31.97
CA ASP A 102 -52.61 17.33 32.46
C ASP A 102 -53.20 18.19 31.33
N LYS A 103 -52.69 18.04 30.09
CA LYS A 103 -53.25 18.71 28.91
C LYS A 103 -54.50 18.03 28.34
N ILE A 104 -54.84 16.81 28.79
CA ILE A 104 -55.92 15.99 28.21
C ILE A 104 -57.11 15.88 29.17
N LEU A 105 -56.84 15.71 30.47
CA LEU A 105 -57.87 15.50 31.50
C LEU A 105 -58.23 16.79 32.26
N LEU A 106 -57.36 17.81 32.26
CA LEU A 106 -57.51 19.03 33.07
C LEU A 106 -57.60 20.32 32.24
N GLN A 107 -57.82 20.23 30.91
CA GLN A 107 -58.04 21.43 30.10
C GLN A 107 -59.45 22.01 30.35
N PRO A 108 -59.58 23.30 30.76
CA PRO A 108 -60.86 23.99 30.76
C PRO A 108 -61.36 24.17 29.32
N GLU A 109 -62.67 24.04 29.13
CA GLU A 109 -63.36 24.05 27.81
C GLU A 109 -63.02 25.29 26.95
N GLU A 110 -62.63 26.40 27.60
CA GLU A 110 -62.26 27.68 26.97
C GLU A 110 -60.92 27.66 26.20
N GLU A 111 -59.96 26.77 26.54
CA GLU A 111 -58.66 26.69 25.84
C GLU A 111 -58.71 25.83 24.56
N LEU A 112 -59.65 24.89 24.47
CA LEU A 112 -59.81 24.00 23.30
C LEU A 112 -60.28 24.75 22.05
N LEU A 113 -61.00 25.86 22.22
CA LEU A 113 -61.51 26.69 21.13
C LEU A 113 -60.43 27.64 20.56
N ASN A 114 -59.38 27.95 21.32
CA ASN A 114 -58.33 28.89 20.91
C ASN A 114 -57.11 28.24 20.23
N LYS A 115 -56.91 26.92 20.32
CA LYS A 115 -55.73 26.20 19.80
C LYS A 115 -55.88 25.64 18.37
N LYS A 116 -56.94 25.99 17.62
CA LYS A 116 -57.11 25.52 16.22
C LYS A 116 -56.11 26.13 15.23
N THR A 117 -55.25 27.04 15.66
CA THR A 117 -54.17 27.60 14.85
C THR A 117 -52.94 27.76 15.72
N SER A 118 -51.84 27.11 15.35
CA SER A 118 -50.48 27.19 15.94
C SER A 118 -50.13 26.08 16.93
N GLU A 119 -49.52 25.01 16.41
CA GLU A 119 -48.26 24.42 16.93
C GLU A 119 -47.91 23.19 16.09
N VAL A 120 -47.26 23.42 14.94
CA VAL A 120 -46.45 22.38 14.30
C VAL A 120 -45.07 22.45 14.96
N VAL A 121 -44.91 21.75 16.08
CA VAL A 121 -43.59 21.48 16.65
C VAL A 121 -42.96 20.38 15.81
N VAL A 122 -42.01 20.76 14.96
CA VAL A 122 -41.17 19.85 14.20
C VAL A 122 -40.26 19.11 15.17
N HIS A 123 -40.63 17.89 15.56
CA HIS A 123 -39.64 16.88 15.99
C HIS A 123 -39.19 16.15 14.73
N GLY A 124 -38.09 16.62 14.16
CA GLY A 124 -37.37 15.92 13.10
C GLY A 124 -36.73 14.65 13.67
N VAL A 125 -37.51 13.59 13.80
CA VAL A 125 -37.00 12.23 13.93
C VAL A 125 -37.03 11.63 12.52
N ILE A 126 -35.87 11.18 12.04
CA ILE A 126 -35.81 10.34 10.84
C ILE A 126 -36.65 9.10 11.16
N LYS A 127 -37.84 8.98 10.56
CA LYS A 127 -38.70 7.81 10.73
C LYS A 127 -37.93 6.59 10.22
N LYS A 128 -37.49 5.74 11.13
CA LYS A 128 -36.94 4.42 10.82
C LYS A 128 -38.08 3.66 10.14
N GLN A 129 -37.91 3.25 8.89
CA GLN A 129 -38.89 2.41 8.20
C GLN A 129 -39.04 1.12 9.02
N GLN A 130 -40.16 0.99 9.73
CA GLN A 130 -40.50 -0.24 10.42
C GLN A 130 -40.67 -1.31 9.33
N LYS A 131 -39.82 -2.34 9.34
CA LYS A 131 -39.93 -3.48 8.41
C LYS A 131 -41.38 -3.97 8.44
N THR A 132 -42.04 -3.82 7.30
CA THR A 132 -43.47 -4.06 7.13
C THR A 132 -43.78 -5.54 7.36
N CYS A 133 -44.64 -5.84 8.33
CA CYS A 133 -45.28 -7.16 8.39
C CYS A 133 -46.19 -7.29 7.18
N GLY A 134 -45.83 -8.17 6.25
CA GLY A 134 -46.74 -8.54 5.18
C GLY A 134 -47.83 -9.49 5.69
N LYS A 135 -49.06 -9.34 5.22
CA LYS A 135 -50.11 -10.36 5.40
C LYS A 135 -50.09 -11.28 4.19
N LEU A 136 -49.95 -12.59 4.41
CA LEU A 136 -49.96 -13.61 3.37
C LEU A 136 -51.29 -14.35 3.38
N LYS A 137 -52.19 -14.00 2.47
CA LYS A 137 -53.48 -14.71 2.30
C LYS A 137 -53.31 -15.83 1.29
N VAL A 138 -53.48 -17.08 1.72
CA VAL A 138 -53.26 -18.27 0.91
C VAL A 138 -54.57 -19.04 0.71
N GLN A 139 -54.79 -19.52 -0.52
CA GLN A 139 -55.88 -20.43 -0.87
C GLN A 139 -55.36 -21.56 -1.77
N VAL A 140 -55.69 -22.80 -1.42
CA VAL A 140 -55.35 -23.98 -2.21
C VAL A 140 -56.44 -24.27 -3.25
N ARG A 141 -56.12 -24.11 -4.54
CA ARG A 141 -57.10 -24.28 -5.62
C ARG A 141 -57.13 -25.69 -6.20
N LYS A 142 -55.98 -26.24 -6.60
CA LYS A 142 -55.93 -27.54 -7.29
C LYS A 142 -54.65 -28.27 -6.93
N VAL A 143 -54.72 -29.58 -6.74
CA VAL A 143 -53.56 -30.47 -6.60
C VAL A 143 -53.59 -31.43 -7.78
N LYS A 144 -52.44 -31.63 -8.42
CA LYS A 144 -52.24 -32.62 -9.47
C LYS A 144 -51.05 -33.48 -9.11
N MET A 145 -51.31 -34.74 -8.78
CA MET A 145 -50.26 -35.74 -8.62
C MET A 145 -50.00 -36.43 -9.96
N VAL A 146 -48.77 -36.86 -10.17
CA VAL A 146 -48.43 -37.67 -11.33
C VAL A 146 -49.02 -39.06 -11.09
N SER A 147 -50.20 -39.35 -11.69
CA SER A 147 -50.79 -40.69 -11.61
C SER A 147 -49.98 -41.65 -12.48
N ASP A 148 -49.55 -42.78 -11.92
CA ASP A 148 -49.08 -43.91 -12.72
C ASP A 148 -50.17 -44.34 -13.71
N GLN A 149 -49.81 -44.42 -15.00
CA GLN A 149 -50.61 -45.06 -16.05
C GLN A 149 -49.74 -46.11 -16.77
N PRO A 150 -50.37 -47.14 -17.38
CA PRO A 150 -49.86 -48.51 -17.43
C PRO A 150 -48.62 -48.67 -18.31
N THR A 151 -47.82 -49.67 -17.94
CA THR A 151 -46.73 -50.29 -18.71
C THR A 151 -46.94 -50.18 -20.22
N GLY A 152 -46.19 -49.27 -20.84
CA GLY A 152 -46.21 -49.03 -22.27
C GLY A 152 -45.08 -48.10 -22.69
N CYS A 153 -43.92 -48.69 -22.98
CA CYS A 153 -42.73 -48.10 -23.62
C CYS A 153 -41.78 -47.28 -22.72
N THR A 154 -40.91 -48.01 -22.01
CA THR A 154 -39.57 -47.56 -21.62
C THR A 154 -38.74 -47.23 -22.88
N PHE A 155 -38.13 -46.04 -22.92
CA PHE A 155 -37.00 -45.76 -23.82
C PHE A 155 -35.73 -45.52 -22.99
N GLN A 156 -35.09 -46.59 -22.56
CA GLN A 156 -33.64 -46.62 -22.54
C GLN A 156 -33.16 -47.89 -23.22
N SER A 157 -32.50 -47.69 -24.37
CA SER A 157 -31.66 -48.63 -25.11
C SER A 157 -32.36 -49.82 -25.79
N ILE A 158 -32.59 -49.72 -27.10
CA ILE A 158 -32.16 -50.73 -28.09
C ILE A 158 -31.99 -50.05 -29.46
N LYS A 159 -30.96 -50.54 -30.13
CA LYS A 159 -30.40 -50.16 -31.43
C LYS A 159 -31.40 -50.37 -32.58
N ASN A 160 -31.26 -49.52 -33.61
CA ASN A 160 -31.82 -49.57 -34.97
C ASN A 160 -33.32 -49.21 -35.16
N PRO A 161 -33.64 -48.09 -35.85
CA PRO A 161 -35.02 -47.71 -36.17
C PRO A 161 -35.52 -48.31 -37.51
N PRO A 162 -36.83 -48.46 -37.71
CA PRO A 162 -37.40 -48.94 -38.97
C PRO A 162 -37.25 -47.88 -40.08
N VAL A 163 -36.57 -48.27 -41.14
CA VAL A 163 -35.91 -47.39 -42.14
C VAL A 163 -36.88 -46.66 -43.07
N GLU A 164 -38.15 -47.05 -43.20
CA GLU A 164 -39.03 -46.47 -44.23
C GLU A 164 -39.71 -45.13 -43.85
N LYS A 165 -40.06 -44.92 -42.56
CA LYS A 165 -40.68 -43.65 -42.13
C LYS A 165 -39.65 -42.55 -41.84
N LEU A 166 -38.44 -42.95 -41.44
CA LEU A 166 -37.31 -42.05 -41.23
C LEU A 166 -36.73 -41.54 -42.55
N GLN A 167 -36.81 -42.30 -43.65
CA GLN A 167 -36.36 -41.86 -44.97
C GLN A 167 -37.20 -40.72 -45.56
N LYS A 168 -38.52 -40.67 -45.34
CA LYS A 168 -39.37 -39.54 -45.78
C LYS A 168 -39.05 -38.25 -45.02
N LEU A 169 -38.76 -38.37 -43.73
CA LEU A 169 -38.37 -37.25 -42.88
C LEU A 169 -36.94 -36.80 -43.20
N ASN A 170 -36.00 -37.72 -43.37
CA ASN A 170 -34.61 -37.42 -43.76
C ASN A 170 -34.51 -36.84 -45.18
N ARG A 171 -35.29 -37.29 -46.16
CA ARG A 171 -35.31 -36.68 -47.51
C ARG A 171 -35.83 -35.25 -47.50
N ARG A 172 -36.82 -34.94 -46.65
CA ARG A 172 -37.32 -33.56 -46.48
C ARG A 172 -36.34 -32.68 -45.70
N LEU A 173 -35.66 -33.23 -44.69
CA LEU A 173 -34.64 -32.53 -43.94
C LEU A 173 -33.37 -32.29 -44.76
N SER A 174 -32.98 -33.22 -45.64
CA SER A 174 -31.83 -33.07 -46.54
C SER A 174 -32.09 -32.06 -47.65
N PHE A 175 -33.30 -32.02 -48.22
CA PHE A 175 -33.70 -31.01 -49.22
C PHE A 175 -33.75 -29.59 -48.63
N MET A 176 -34.11 -29.48 -47.35
CA MET A 176 -34.12 -28.20 -46.64
C MET A 176 -32.70 -27.77 -46.21
N LYS A 177 -31.87 -28.71 -45.75
CA LYS A 177 -30.45 -28.44 -45.46
C LYS A 177 -29.69 -27.98 -46.69
N SER A 178 -29.90 -28.59 -47.86
CA SER A 178 -29.24 -28.16 -49.10
C SER A 178 -29.66 -26.76 -49.54
N ARG A 179 -30.94 -26.40 -49.35
CA ARG A 179 -31.49 -25.08 -49.70
C ARG A 179 -31.03 -23.97 -48.75
N VAL A 180 -30.95 -24.26 -47.45
CA VAL A 180 -30.39 -23.34 -46.45
C VAL A 180 -28.89 -23.17 -46.67
N TYR A 181 -28.16 -24.23 -47.00
CA TYR A 181 -26.72 -24.14 -47.26
C TYR A 181 -26.42 -23.33 -48.53
N SER A 182 -27.22 -23.49 -49.61
CA SER A 182 -27.03 -22.71 -50.85
C SER A 182 -27.40 -21.23 -50.70
N GLU A 183 -28.43 -20.90 -49.90
CA GLU A 183 -28.80 -19.52 -49.62
C GLU A 183 -27.85 -18.85 -48.63
N TRP A 184 -27.29 -19.61 -47.68
CA TRP A 184 -26.25 -19.15 -46.76
C TRP A 184 -24.92 -18.88 -47.47
N GLU A 185 -24.54 -19.73 -48.44
CA GLU A 185 -23.35 -19.55 -49.26
C GLU A 185 -23.47 -18.34 -50.21
N ALA A 186 -24.70 -17.94 -50.59
CA ALA A 186 -24.97 -16.70 -51.32
C ALA A 186 -24.82 -15.44 -50.44
N LEU A 187 -25.20 -15.52 -49.15
CA LEU A 187 -25.04 -14.43 -48.17
C LEU A 187 -23.59 -14.25 -47.70
N SER A 188 -22.81 -15.34 -47.57
CA SER A 188 -21.41 -15.30 -47.13
C SER A 188 -20.45 -14.63 -48.12
N ARG A 189 -20.86 -14.45 -49.38
CA ARG A 189 -20.06 -13.79 -50.43
C ARG A 189 -20.10 -12.25 -50.37
N VAL A 190 -20.89 -11.66 -49.48
CA VAL A 190 -20.95 -10.20 -49.29
C VAL A 190 -20.16 -9.81 -48.04
N ARG A 191 -18.86 -9.50 -48.19
CA ARG A 191 -18.03 -8.95 -47.09
C ARG A 191 -18.22 -7.45 -46.94
N VAL A 192 -18.54 -6.93 -45.74
CA VAL A 192 -18.04 -5.63 -45.23
C VAL A 192 -17.98 -5.61 -43.70
N ALA A 193 -16.89 -5.03 -43.17
CA ALA A 193 -16.57 -4.80 -41.76
C ALA A 193 -17.52 -3.80 -41.05
N PRO A 194 -17.66 -3.87 -39.71
CA PRO A 194 -18.51 -2.94 -38.97
C PRO A 194 -17.77 -1.61 -38.77
N VAL A 195 -18.17 -0.57 -39.51
CA VAL A 195 -17.87 0.82 -39.13
C VAL A 195 -19.17 1.43 -38.62
N ILE A 196 -19.22 1.75 -37.34
CA ILE A 196 -20.33 2.45 -36.69
C ILE A 196 -20.09 3.95 -36.91
N SER A 197 -21.00 4.62 -37.62
CA SER A 197 -21.08 6.09 -37.61
C SER A 197 -22.01 6.55 -36.48
N PRO A 198 -21.81 7.75 -35.89
CA PRO A 198 -22.42 8.12 -34.62
C PRO A 198 -23.80 8.78 -34.77
N ASN A 199 -24.63 8.36 -35.74
CA ASN A 199 -26.04 8.76 -35.81
C ASN A 199 -26.89 7.57 -36.21
N GLY A 200 -27.79 7.17 -35.31
CA GLY A 200 -28.51 5.90 -35.37
C GLY A 200 -29.52 5.77 -36.51
N SER A 201 -29.14 5.04 -37.55
CA SER A 201 -30.09 4.22 -38.32
C SER A 201 -29.42 2.92 -38.80
N LEU A 202 -30.07 1.78 -38.57
CA LEU A 202 -29.63 0.48 -39.08
C LEU A 202 -29.73 0.46 -40.61
N SER A 203 -28.68 0.12 -41.34
CA SER A 203 -28.73 0.07 -42.82
C SER A 203 -29.57 -1.09 -43.33
N ASP A 204 -30.23 -0.94 -44.48
CA ASP A 204 -31.11 -1.93 -45.15
C ASP A 204 -30.53 -3.36 -45.23
N LYS A 205 -29.21 -3.51 -45.21
CA LYS A 205 -28.54 -4.82 -45.24
C LYS A 205 -28.64 -5.60 -43.92
N SER A 206 -28.81 -4.92 -42.78
CA SER A 206 -29.03 -5.55 -41.46
C SER A 206 -30.48 -6.00 -41.25
N LEU A 207 -31.43 -5.34 -41.92
CA LEU A 207 -32.84 -5.75 -42.00
C LEU A 207 -33.02 -7.09 -42.75
N ALA A 208 -32.19 -7.36 -43.76
CA ALA A 208 -32.21 -8.62 -44.49
C ALA A 208 -31.83 -9.83 -43.59
N TYR A 209 -30.89 -9.67 -42.66
CA TYR A 209 -30.54 -10.71 -41.68
C TYR A 209 -31.68 -10.97 -40.68
N LEU A 210 -32.37 -9.93 -40.23
CA LEU A 210 -33.55 -10.03 -39.36
C LEU A 210 -34.75 -10.69 -40.07
N HIS A 211 -34.96 -10.37 -41.35
CA HIS A 211 -35.99 -11.02 -42.16
C HIS A 211 -35.68 -12.49 -42.48
N PHE A 212 -34.40 -12.88 -42.57
CA PHE A 212 -34.00 -14.28 -42.70
C PHE A 212 -34.28 -15.07 -41.40
N GLY A 213 -33.89 -14.52 -40.24
CA GLY A 213 -34.15 -15.16 -38.94
C GLY A 213 -35.64 -15.35 -38.64
N THR A 214 -36.48 -14.39 -39.05
CA THR A 214 -37.94 -14.48 -38.86
C THR A 214 -38.63 -15.45 -39.82
N ARG A 215 -38.15 -15.62 -41.07
CA ARG A 215 -38.66 -16.67 -41.98
C ARG A 215 -38.24 -18.08 -41.55
N TYR A 216 -37.00 -18.25 -41.09
CA TYR A 216 -36.49 -19.53 -40.59
C TYR A 216 -37.31 -20.04 -39.39
N LEU A 217 -37.60 -19.16 -38.42
CA LEU A 217 -38.43 -19.49 -37.26
C LEU A 217 -39.88 -19.83 -37.65
N LYS A 218 -40.42 -19.19 -38.69
CA LYS A 218 -41.78 -19.45 -39.18
C LYS A 218 -41.92 -20.82 -39.85
N ASP A 219 -40.92 -21.23 -40.63
CA ASP A 219 -40.95 -22.53 -41.33
C ASP A 219 -40.69 -23.71 -40.38
N VAL A 220 -39.83 -23.52 -39.36
CA VAL A 220 -39.61 -24.52 -38.30
C VAL A 220 -40.85 -24.65 -37.40
N SER A 221 -41.51 -23.54 -37.07
CA SER A 221 -42.77 -23.52 -36.31
C SER A 221 -43.90 -24.22 -37.06
N GLY A 222 -43.99 -24.06 -38.39
CA GLY A 222 -44.96 -24.75 -39.24
C GLY A 222 -44.81 -26.27 -39.23
N MET A 223 -43.58 -26.80 -39.19
CA MET A 223 -43.33 -28.25 -39.14
C MET A 223 -43.68 -28.88 -37.79
N VAL A 224 -43.42 -28.19 -36.68
CA VAL A 224 -43.79 -28.65 -35.33
C VAL A 224 -45.31 -28.71 -35.20
N LYS A 225 -46.03 -27.73 -35.77
CA LYS A 225 -47.50 -27.74 -35.81
C LYS A 225 -48.08 -28.92 -36.59
N VAL A 226 -47.48 -29.29 -37.74
CA VAL A 226 -47.97 -30.40 -38.56
C VAL A 226 -47.69 -31.78 -37.94
N GLY A 227 -46.56 -31.93 -37.23
CA GLY A 227 -46.23 -33.15 -36.48
C GLY A 227 -47.12 -33.37 -35.24
N ILE A 228 -47.58 -32.29 -34.61
CA ILE A 228 -48.48 -32.34 -33.45
C ILE A 228 -49.93 -32.65 -33.89
N THR A 229 -50.36 -32.17 -35.06
CA THR A 229 -51.72 -32.43 -35.57
C THR A 229 -51.97 -33.85 -36.09
N SER A 230 -50.94 -34.68 -36.32
CA SER A 230 -51.13 -36.08 -36.75
C SER A 230 -51.20 -37.10 -35.60
N LEU A 231 -50.96 -36.68 -34.36
CA LEU A 231 -50.95 -37.56 -33.18
C LEU A 231 -52.23 -37.46 -32.33
N HIS A 232 -53.12 -36.51 -32.64
CA HIS A 232 -54.24 -36.17 -31.76
C HIS A 232 -55.62 -36.52 -32.33
N ASN A 233 -55.78 -37.71 -32.92
CA ASN A 233 -57.12 -38.24 -33.23
C ASN A 233 -57.16 -39.76 -33.03
N ALA A 234 -57.45 -40.19 -31.80
CA ALA A 234 -58.38 -41.30 -31.54
C ALA A 234 -58.73 -41.40 -30.04
N SER A 235 -60.04 -41.42 -29.79
CA SER A 235 -60.79 -42.04 -28.67
C SER A 235 -60.64 -41.51 -27.23
N THR A 236 -61.69 -40.84 -26.78
CA THR A 236 -62.22 -40.84 -25.39
C THR A 236 -62.38 -42.27 -24.87
N PRO A 237 -62.08 -42.57 -23.59
CA PRO A 237 -63.02 -42.37 -22.45
C PRO A 237 -62.25 -41.94 -21.17
N ARG A 238 -62.76 -41.70 -19.96
CA ARG A 238 -64.02 -41.92 -19.21
C ARG A 238 -63.95 -40.95 -18.00
N GLU A 239 -65.07 -40.57 -17.39
CA GLU A 239 -65.08 -39.85 -16.11
C GLU A 239 -64.18 -40.53 -15.07
N VAL A 240 -63.16 -39.82 -14.58
CA VAL A 240 -62.35 -40.25 -13.43
C VAL A 240 -62.71 -39.34 -12.26
N VAL A 241 -63.18 -39.99 -11.20
CA VAL A 241 -63.62 -39.42 -9.92
C VAL A 241 -62.55 -38.47 -9.35
N GLN A 242 -62.99 -37.30 -8.89
CA GLN A 242 -62.15 -36.24 -8.35
C GLN A 242 -61.56 -36.68 -7.00
N GLU A 243 -60.31 -37.15 -6.99
CA GLU A 243 -59.59 -37.43 -5.74
C GLU A 243 -59.43 -36.15 -4.91
N THR A 244 -59.86 -36.23 -3.66
CA THR A 244 -59.88 -35.09 -2.74
C THR A 244 -58.59 -35.10 -1.92
N TYR A 245 -57.67 -34.17 -2.20
CA TYR A 245 -56.42 -34.00 -1.45
C TYR A 245 -56.59 -32.98 -0.33
N VAL A 246 -55.95 -33.25 0.82
CA VAL A 246 -55.87 -32.32 1.96
C VAL A 246 -54.45 -31.78 2.04
N CYS A 247 -54.33 -30.47 2.22
CA CYS A 247 -53.05 -29.79 2.32
C CYS A 247 -52.89 -29.21 3.72
N SER A 248 -51.78 -29.54 4.39
CA SER A 248 -51.37 -28.98 5.67
C SER A 248 -50.36 -27.87 5.40
N LEU A 249 -50.71 -26.63 5.76
CA LEU A 249 -49.89 -25.45 5.51
C LEU A 249 -49.34 -24.93 6.85
N ARG A 250 -48.04 -24.60 6.86
CA ARG A 250 -47.37 -23.96 8.00
C ARG A 250 -46.28 -23.01 7.52
N LEU A 251 -46.01 -21.99 8.33
CA LEU A 251 -44.82 -21.15 8.15
C LEU A 251 -43.61 -21.85 8.79
N LYS A 252 -42.42 -21.60 8.26
CA LYS A 252 -41.18 -22.17 8.81
C LYS A 252 -40.92 -21.72 10.26
N SER A 253 -41.40 -20.53 10.63
CA SER A 253 -41.36 -19.96 11.98
C SER A 253 -42.41 -20.50 12.95
N SER A 254 -43.49 -21.12 12.44
CA SER A 254 -44.61 -21.58 13.25
C SER A 254 -44.36 -22.95 13.89
N SER A 255 -44.91 -23.17 15.08
CA SER A 255 -44.78 -24.46 15.79
C SER A 255 -45.56 -25.57 15.07
N ASP A 256 -45.19 -26.85 15.26
CA ASP A 256 -45.92 -27.99 14.67
C ASP A 256 -47.40 -28.08 15.15
N ALA A 257 -47.77 -27.34 16.20
CA ALA A 257 -49.15 -27.22 16.66
C ALA A 257 -50.00 -26.25 15.83
N ASP A 258 -49.39 -25.34 15.06
CA ASP A 258 -50.05 -24.27 14.29
C ASP A 258 -50.30 -24.66 12.81
N VAL A 259 -50.44 -25.95 12.52
CA VAL A 259 -50.67 -26.46 11.17
C VAL A 259 -52.12 -26.21 10.74
N THR A 260 -52.29 -25.44 9.66
CA THR A 260 -53.62 -25.20 9.08
C THR A 260 -53.92 -26.23 8.00
N ARG A 261 -55.00 -27.01 8.16
CA ARG A 261 -55.47 -27.95 7.14
C ARG A 261 -56.46 -27.27 6.21
N MET A 262 -56.23 -27.36 4.90
CA MET A 262 -57.10 -26.83 3.85
C MET A 262 -57.38 -27.92 2.81
N GLN A 263 -58.62 -28.01 2.34
CA GLN A 263 -59.00 -28.96 1.29
C GLN A 263 -58.75 -28.38 -0.11
N ALA A 264 -58.13 -29.16 -1.00
CA ALA A 264 -57.86 -28.73 -2.37
C ALA A 264 -59.16 -28.48 -3.16
N GLY A 265 -59.34 -27.27 -3.68
CA GLY A 265 -60.55 -26.87 -4.41
C GLY A 265 -61.63 -26.21 -3.54
N SER A 266 -61.40 -26.09 -2.23
CA SER A 266 -62.24 -25.29 -1.35
C SER A 266 -62.05 -23.78 -1.62
N SER A 267 -63.05 -22.98 -1.30
CA SER A 267 -62.94 -21.52 -1.33
C SER A 267 -62.30 -20.94 -0.06
N GLU A 268 -61.84 -21.80 0.84
CA GLU A 268 -61.22 -21.42 2.12
C GLU A 268 -59.95 -20.61 1.85
N THR A 269 -59.79 -19.53 2.62
CA THR A 269 -58.60 -18.67 2.59
C THR A 269 -58.07 -18.56 4.00
N HIS A 270 -56.79 -18.88 4.19
CA HIS A 270 -56.12 -18.70 5.47
C HIS A 270 -55.15 -17.52 5.38
N VAL A 271 -55.01 -16.76 6.47
CA VAL A 271 -54.08 -15.63 6.54
C VAL A 271 -52.92 -16.03 7.43
N PHE A 272 -51.73 -16.11 6.84
CA PHE A 272 -50.47 -16.31 7.52
C PHE A 272 -49.79 -14.97 7.78
N LEU A 273 -49.09 -14.86 8.90
CA LEU A 273 -48.33 -13.70 9.34
C LEU A 273 -46.85 -14.09 9.39
N PRO A 274 -46.10 -13.94 8.29
CA PRO A 274 -44.68 -14.27 8.27
C PRO A 274 -43.85 -13.35 9.17
N ASP A 275 -42.88 -13.93 9.89
CA ASP A 275 -41.97 -13.21 10.79
C ASP A 275 -40.91 -12.39 10.04
N GLY A 276 -40.72 -12.67 8.75
CA GLY A 276 -39.88 -11.90 7.83
C GLY A 276 -39.80 -12.53 6.44
N MET A 277 -39.05 -11.92 5.52
CA MET A 277 -38.92 -12.39 4.12
C MET A 277 -38.26 -13.78 3.96
N ARG A 278 -37.70 -14.35 5.04
CA ARG A 278 -37.08 -15.68 5.07
C ARG A 278 -38.00 -16.77 5.64
N ASP A 279 -39.23 -16.43 5.95
CA ASP A 279 -40.22 -17.31 6.55
C ASP A 279 -41.07 -17.99 5.47
N ASP A 280 -40.51 -19.06 4.90
CA ASP A 280 -41.10 -19.77 3.77
C ASP A 280 -42.37 -20.52 4.16
N LEU A 281 -43.32 -20.60 3.23
CA LEU A 281 -44.56 -21.37 3.42
C LEU A 281 -44.32 -22.82 3.00
N ILE A 282 -44.43 -23.74 3.97
CA ILE A 282 -44.31 -25.18 3.76
C ILE A 282 -45.72 -25.77 3.61
N ILE A 283 -45.91 -26.60 2.58
CA ILE A 283 -47.19 -27.22 2.27
C ILE A 283 -47.00 -28.72 2.13
N GLU A 284 -47.58 -29.48 3.04
CA GLU A 284 -47.60 -30.95 2.98
C GLU A 284 -48.92 -31.41 2.38
N VAL A 285 -48.87 -32.35 1.43
CA VAL A 285 -50.05 -32.86 0.72
C VAL A 285 -50.30 -34.30 1.13
N THR A 286 -51.51 -34.57 1.59
CA THR A 286 -51.98 -35.92 1.95
C THR A 286 -53.17 -36.33 1.08
N ASP A 287 -53.26 -37.62 0.76
CA ASP A 287 -54.41 -38.18 0.04
C ASP A 287 -55.68 -38.24 0.91
N SER A 288 -56.79 -38.65 0.31
CA SER A 288 -58.08 -38.81 0.98
C SER A 288 -58.10 -39.90 2.09
N LYS A 289 -57.04 -40.71 2.20
CA LYS A 289 -56.84 -41.74 3.23
C LYS A 289 -55.84 -41.29 4.31
N GLY A 290 -55.33 -40.06 4.23
CA GLY A 290 -54.36 -39.50 5.17
C GLY A 290 -52.91 -39.93 4.93
N LYS A 291 -52.59 -40.55 3.79
CA LYS A 291 -51.22 -40.93 3.44
C LYS A 291 -50.48 -39.71 2.90
N TYR A 292 -49.24 -39.50 3.36
CA TYR A 292 -48.35 -38.46 2.86
C TYR A 292 -48.01 -38.70 1.39
N CYS A 293 -48.15 -37.65 0.57
CA CYS A 293 -47.92 -37.69 -0.87
C CYS A 293 -46.76 -36.80 -1.34
N GLY A 294 -46.20 -35.96 -0.46
CA GLY A 294 -45.11 -35.04 -0.77
C GLY A 294 -45.33 -33.65 -0.16
N HIS A 295 -44.33 -32.78 -0.27
CA HIS A 295 -44.38 -31.40 0.23
C HIS A 295 -43.89 -30.41 -0.83
N GLY A 296 -44.36 -29.17 -0.75
CA GLY A 296 -43.88 -28.05 -1.54
C GLY A 296 -43.47 -26.89 -0.64
N VAL A 297 -42.52 -26.08 -1.10
CA VAL A 297 -42.06 -24.89 -0.40
C VAL A 297 -42.28 -23.68 -1.30
N ALA A 298 -43.01 -22.68 -0.79
CA ALA A 298 -43.22 -21.42 -1.46
C ALA A 298 -42.43 -20.31 -0.73
N GLN A 299 -41.38 -19.82 -1.39
CA GLN A 299 -40.50 -18.81 -0.81
C GLN A 299 -41.18 -17.45 -0.81
N LEU A 300 -41.12 -16.75 0.32
CA LEU A 300 -41.82 -15.48 0.48
C LEU A 300 -41.21 -14.36 -0.38
N VAL A 301 -39.91 -14.44 -0.65
CA VAL A 301 -39.19 -13.53 -1.56
C VAL A 301 -39.76 -13.62 -2.98
N ASP A 302 -39.93 -14.83 -3.51
CA ASP A 302 -40.49 -15.08 -4.85
C ASP A 302 -41.95 -14.63 -4.98
N ILE A 303 -42.69 -14.64 -3.87
CA ILE A 303 -44.08 -14.18 -3.80
C ILE A 303 -44.15 -12.63 -3.78
N ALA A 304 -43.20 -11.97 -3.12
CA ALA A 304 -43.19 -10.52 -2.98
C ALA A 304 -42.73 -9.77 -4.24
N ASP A 305 -41.82 -10.36 -5.03
CA ASP A 305 -41.24 -9.71 -6.22
C ASP A 305 -42.18 -9.65 -7.44
N ASP A 306 -43.25 -10.45 -7.45
CA ASP A 306 -44.02 -10.69 -8.68
C ASP A 306 -45.55 -10.59 -8.45
N MET A 307 -45.98 -9.35 -8.19
CA MET A 307 -47.35 -8.96 -7.80
C MET A 307 -48.41 -9.09 -8.91
N SER A 308 -48.03 -9.54 -10.11
CA SER A 308 -48.90 -9.58 -11.30
C SER A 308 -49.77 -10.85 -11.40
N ASP A 309 -49.23 -12.00 -10.96
CA ASP A 309 -49.86 -13.31 -11.10
C ASP A 309 -50.30 -13.86 -9.73
N LYS A 310 -51.57 -13.65 -9.39
CA LYS A 310 -52.17 -14.02 -8.09
C LYS A 310 -52.31 -15.53 -7.88
N VAL A 311 -52.23 -16.33 -8.96
CA VAL A 311 -52.45 -17.79 -8.92
C VAL A 311 -51.26 -18.50 -9.58
N ARG A 312 -50.46 -19.25 -8.81
CA ARG A 312 -49.24 -19.92 -9.29
C ARG A 312 -49.24 -21.42 -9.00
N TRP A 313 -48.56 -22.19 -9.84
CA TRP A 313 -48.30 -23.62 -9.64
C TRP A 313 -46.96 -23.82 -8.96
N TRP A 314 -46.95 -24.50 -7.82
CA TRP A 314 -45.78 -24.88 -7.05
C TRP A 314 -45.51 -26.38 -7.22
N PRO A 315 -44.25 -26.80 -7.42
CA PRO A 315 -43.89 -28.20 -7.46
C PRO A 315 -44.06 -28.88 -6.09
N ILE A 316 -44.47 -30.15 -6.09
CA ILE A 316 -44.52 -31.03 -4.91
C ILE A 316 -43.40 -32.06 -5.07
N TYR A 317 -42.58 -32.20 -4.04
CA TYR A 317 -41.46 -33.13 -3.97
C TYR A 317 -41.65 -34.20 -2.90
N HIS A 318 -41.13 -35.39 -3.15
CA HIS A 318 -41.07 -36.48 -2.17
C HIS A 318 -39.65 -36.60 -1.60
N GLU A 319 -39.51 -36.52 -0.28
CA GLU A 319 -38.24 -36.70 0.44
C GLU A 319 -38.02 -38.19 0.78
N PRO A 320 -36.78 -38.71 0.81
CA PRO A 320 -35.49 -37.99 0.68
C PRO A 320 -34.98 -37.78 -0.76
N ASP A 321 -35.55 -38.46 -1.76
CA ASP A 321 -35.02 -38.51 -3.14
C ASP A 321 -35.28 -37.23 -3.99
N HIS A 322 -35.97 -36.23 -3.43
CA HIS A 322 -36.33 -34.96 -4.10
C HIS A 322 -37.03 -35.16 -5.45
N GLU A 323 -37.81 -36.23 -5.58
CA GLU A 323 -38.52 -36.56 -6.81
C GLU A 323 -39.74 -35.63 -6.98
N LEU A 324 -39.93 -35.08 -8.19
CA LEU A 324 -41.09 -34.25 -8.51
C LEU A 324 -42.33 -35.13 -8.68
N VAL A 325 -43.13 -35.25 -7.62
CA VAL A 325 -44.31 -36.14 -7.55
C VAL A 325 -45.62 -35.46 -7.93
N GLY A 326 -45.64 -34.13 -8.01
CA GLY A 326 -46.85 -33.39 -8.38
C GLY A 326 -46.68 -31.89 -8.47
N LYS A 327 -47.80 -31.18 -8.64
CA LYS A 327 -47.89 -29.72 -8.59
C LYS A 327 -49.16 -29.27 -7.86
N ILE A 328 -49.06 -28.20 -7.08
CA ILE A 328 -50.16 -27.57 -6.36
C ILE A 328 -50.38 -26.13 -6.84
N GLN A 329 -51.63 -25.76 -7.08
CA GLN A 329 -52.01 -24.41 -7.49
C GLN A 329 -52.46 -23.61 -6.26
N LEU A 330 -51.73 -22.55 -5.95
CA LEU A 330 -52.02 -21.65 -4.83
C LEU A 330 -52.41 -20.27 -5.35
N ASN A 331 -53.44 -19.69 -4.75
CA ASN A 331 -53.80 -18.30 -4.90
C ASN A 331 -53.24 -17.54 -3.69
N ILE A 332 -52.18 -16.78 -3.89
CA ILE A 332 -51.42 -16.13 -2.82
C ILE A 332 -51.52 -14.61 -2.99
N HIS A 333 -51.97 -13.94 -1.94
CA HIS A 333 -52.03 -12.49 -1.88
C HIS A 333 -51.12 -12.01 -0.76
N TYR A 334 -49.97 -11.44 -1.14
CA TYR A 334 -49.10 -10.75 -0.21
C TYR A 334 -49.49 -9.26 -0.17
N SER A 335 -49.62 -8.69 1.02
CA SER A 335 -49.90 -7.26 1.20
C SER A 335 -49.00 -6.70 2.29
N SER A 336 -48.16 -5.72 1.93
CA SER A 336 -47.25 -5.00 2.81
C SER A 336 -47.69 -3.53 2.86
N SER A 337 -48.75 -3.22 3.60
CA SER A 337 -49.24 -1.84 3.75
C SER A 337 -48.58 -1.16 4.95
N ALA A 338 -47.89 -0.04 4.73
CA ALA A 338 -47.35 0.80 5.80
C ALA A 338 -48.35 1.84 6.36
N ASP A 339 -49.58 1.94 5.81
CA ASP A 339 -50.39 3.17 5.98
C ASP A 339 -51.90 2.97 6.16
N GLU A 340 -52.40 1.77 6.50
CA GLU A 340 -53.81 1.63 6.89
C GLU A 340 -53.95 1.22 8.36
N ASN A 341 -54.40 2.20 9.16
CA ASN A 341 -55.00 2.11 10.49
C ASN A 341 -54.39 1.08 11.46
N ASN A 342 -53.80 1.62 12.53
CA ASN A 342 -53.29 1.00 13.78
C ASN A 342 -54.26 0.00 14.46
N ASN A 343 -54.66 -1.06 13.77
CA ASN A 343 -55.31 -2.25 14.31
C ASN A 343 -54.68 -3.47 13.64
N VAL A 344 -53.38 -3.61 13.88
CA VAL A 344 -52.64 -4.83 13.63
C VAL A 344 -53.16 -5.89 14.61
N LYS A 345 -54.10 -6.74 14.17
CA LYS A 345 -54.44 -8.03 14.82
C LYS A 345 -53.28 -9.03 14.66
N CYS A 346 -52.05 -8.63 14.97
CA CYS A 346 -50.92 -9.52 15.20
C CYS A 346 -50.77 -9.59 16.72
N GLY A 347 -51.65 -10.35 17.38
CA GLY A 347 -51.53 -10.75 18.79
C GLY A 347 -50.93 -9.75 19.78
N ILE A 348 -51.20 -8.44 19.69
CA ILE A 348 -50.68 -7.50 20.69
C ILE A 348 -51.55 -7.66 21.94
N VAL A 349 -50.97 -8.26 22.96
CA VAL A 349 -51.58 -8.45 24.27
C VAL A 349 -51.77 -7.06 24.90
N ALA A 350 -52.99 -6.69 25.31
CA ALA A 350 -53.31 -5.34 25.79
C ALA A 350 -52.41 -4.89 26.96
N GLU A 351 -52.00 -5.86 27.77
CA GLU A 351 -51.10 -5.74 28.90
C GLU A 351 -49.67 -5.34 28.48
N THR A 352 -49.24 -5.74 27.28
CA THR A 352 -47.93 -5.34 26.73
C THR A 352 -47.93 -3.90 26.22
N ILE A 353 -49.03 -3.42 25.61
CA ILE A 353 -49.21 -2.00 25.23
C ILE A 353 -49.27 -1.12 26.47
N ALA A 354 -49.98 -1.58 27.50
CA ALA A 354 -50.03 -0.86 28.76
C ALA A 354 -48.65 -0.81 29.41
N TYR A 355 -47.91 -1.93 29.44
CA TYR A 355 -46.53 -1.95 29.92
C TYR A 355 -45.61 -1.00 29.15
N ASP A 356 -45.66 -1.01 27.82
CA ASP A 356 -44.88 -0.09 26.97
C ASP A 356 -45.18 1.36 27.34
N SER A 357 -46.45 1.70 27.58
CA SER A 357 -46.89 3.04 27.98
C SER A 357 -46.36 3.45 29.37
N VAL A 358 -46.37 2.54 30.36
CA VAL A 358 -45.74 2.78 31.68
C VAL A 358 -44.24 3.00 31.53
N LEU A 359 -43.60 2.21 30.68
CA LEU A 359 -42.17 2.27 30.47
C LEU A 359 -41.74 3.60 29.85
N GLU A 360 -42.47 4.08 28.85
CA GLU A 360 -42.25 5.39 28.24
C GLU A 360 -42.45 6.53 29.23
N ALA A 361 -43.52 6.49 30.03
CA ALA A 361 -43.79 7.48 31.07
C ALA A 361 -42.62 7.55 32.08
N ALA A 362 -42.13 6.39 32.51
CA ALA A 362 -40.98 6.30 33.41
C ALA A 362 -39.69 6.84 32.79
N MET A 363 -39.43 6.53 31.51
CA MET A 363 -38.25 7.01 30.78
C MET A 363 -38.29 8.53 30.58
N LYS A 364 -39.46 9.09 30.26
CA LYS A 364 -39.68 10.55 30.16
C LYS A 364 -39.47 11.23 31.51
N ALA A 365 -40.08 10.70 32.58
CA ALA A 365 -39.96 11.25 33.92
C ALA A 365 -38.51 11.23 34.46
N GLN A 366 -37.70 10.24 34.08
CA GLN A 366 -36.30 10.13 34.50
C GLN A 366 -35.29 10.72 33.52
N ASN A 367 -35.71 11.39 32.45
CA ASN A 367 -34.82 11.92 31.40
C ASN A 367 -33.83 10.87 30.87
N PHE A 368 -34.36 9.74 30.42
CA PHE A 368 -33.58 8.66 29.82
C PHE A 368 -32.87 9.13 28.53
N LYS A 369 -31.55 8.91 28.45
CA LYS A 369 -30.68 9.35 27.33
C LYS A 369 -29.35 8.58 27.33
N GLN A 370 -28.49 8.84 26.35
CA GLN A 370 -27.20 8.14 26.09
C GLN A 370 -26.29 7.88 27.32
N LYS A 371 -26.31 8.72 28.36
CA LYS A 371 -25.53 8.57 29.61
C LYS A 371 -26.38 8.25 30.86
N ASN A 372 -27.69 8.08 30.69
CA ASN A 372 -28.64 7.73 31.73
C ASN A 372 -29.54 6.59 31.25
N LEU A 373 -28.99 5.38 31.26
CA LEU A 373 -29.59 4.18 30.68
C LEU A 373 -30.29 3.28 31.72
N LEU A 374 -30.37 3.70 32.98
CA LEU A 374 -30.91 2.89 34.08
C LEU A 374 -32.03 3.63 34.79
N LEU A 375 -33.20 3.02 34.86
CA LEU A 375 -34.30 3.50 35.70
C LEU A 375 -33.98 3.23 37.17
N ARG A 376 -34.14 4.25 38.01
CA ARG A 376 -33.86 4.20 39.45
C ARG A 376 -35.12 4.43 40.29
N GLY A 377 -35.05 4.01 41.55
CA GLY A 377 -36.05 4.32 42.59
C GLY A 377 -37.46 3.80 42.28
N GLU A 378 -38.44 4.64 42.58
CA GLU A 378 -39.88 4.33 42.59
C GLU A 378 -40.40 3.88 41.22
N TRP A 379 -39.89 4.46 40.13
CA TRP A 379 -40.25 4.10 38.76
C TRP A 379 -39.76 2.70 38.35
N ARG A 380 -38.57 2.28 38.81
CA ARG A 380 -38.11 0.90 38.61
C ARG A 380 -39.03 -0.08 39.32
N TRP A 381 -39.41 0.24 40.56
CA TRP A 381 -40.38 -0.53 41.32
C TRP A 381 -41.73 -0.63 40.59
N LEU A 382 -42.25 0.49 40.09
CA LEU A 382 -43.56 0.53 39.42
C LEU A 382 -43.58 -0.36 38.18
N ILE A 383 -42.56 -0.30 37.33
CA ILE A 383 -42.45 -1.12 36.11
C ILE A 383 -42.36 -2.61 36.46
N THR A 384 -41.49 -2.98 37.41
CA THR A 384 -41.35 -4.37 37.85
C THR A 384 -42.66 -4.89 38.44
N LYS A 385 -43.33 -4.09 39.27
CA LYS A 385 -44.58 -4.48 39.90
C LYS A 385 -45.71 -4.58 38.89
N PHE A 386 -45.77 -3.66 37.93
CA PHE A 386 -46.75 -3.65 36.84
C PHE A 386 -46.63 -4.92 36.00
N ALA A 387 -45.42 -5.26 35.53
CA ALA A 387 -45.18 -6.47 34.77
C ALA A 387 -45.62 -7.73 35.52
N SER A 388 -45.23 -7.86 36.80
CA SER A 388 -45.61 -9.01 37.63
C SER A 388 -47.12 -9.10 37.89
N TYR A 389 -47.82 -7.97 37.97
CA TYR A 389 -49.23 -7.91 38.28
C TYR A 389 -50.13 -8.24 37.09
N TYR A 390 -49.75 -7.73 35.91
CA TYR A 390 -50.49 -7.91 34.66
C TYR A 390 -49.96 -9.07 33.81
N GLY A 391 -49.03 -9.87 34.33
CA GLY A 391 -48.56 -11.10 33.68
C GLY A 391 -47.70 -10.87 32.44
N VAL A 392 -46.98 -9.74 32.35
CA VAL A 392 -46.03 -9.48 31.25
C VAL A 392 -44.76 -10.29 31.49
N SER A 393 -44.33 -11.06 30.50
CA SER A 393 -43.18 -11.96 30.59
C SER A 393 -41.87 -11.19 30.84
N ASP A 394 -40.98 -11.79 31.63
CA ASP A 394 -39.65 -11.26 31.92
C ASP A 394 -38.83 -11.03 30.64
N ALA A 395 -38.93 -11.93 29.65
CA ALA A 395 -38.25 -11.77 28.36
C ALA A 395 -38.76 -10.55 27.59
N TYR A 396 -40.08 -10.35 27.49
CA TYR A 396 -40.68 -9.16 26.88
C TYR A 396 -40.21 -7.87 27.55
N THR A 397 -40.27 -7.80 28.89
CA THR A 397 -39.87 -6.58 29.61
C THR A 397 -38.42 -6.18 29.32
N LYS A 398 -37.51 -7.16 29.26
CA LYS A 398 -36.09 -6.96 28.94
C LYS A 398 -35.86 -6.58 27.49
N LEU A 399 -36.49 -7.27 26.53
CA LEU A 399 -36.40 -6.97 25.11
C LEU A 399 -36.92 -5.57 24.80
N ARG A 400 -38.06 -5.19 25.39
CA ARG A 400 -38.63 -3.86 25.21
C ARG A 400 -37.74 -2.76 25.79
N TYR A 401 -37.21 -2.97 27.00
CA TYR A 401 -36.28 -2.03 27.60
C TYR A 401 -34.99 -1.90 26.77
N LEU A 402 -34.47 -3.02 26.30
CA LEU A 402 -33.30 -3.08 25.42
C LEU A 402 -33.54 -2.35 24.09
N SER A 403 -34.74 -2.42 23.50
CA SER A 403 -35.09 -1.64 22.30
C SER A 403 -34.85 -0.14 22.49
N TYR A 404 -35.31 0.42 23.61
CA TYR A 404 -35.10 1.85 23.89
C TYR A 404 -33.64 2.17 24.24
N VAL A 405 -32.90 1.24 24.87
CA VAL A 405 -31.45 1.39 25.08
C VAL A 405 -30.73 1.44 23.73
N MET A 406 -31.10 0.58 22.77
CA MET A 406 -30.47 0.52 21.46
C MET A 406 -30.75 1.74 20.59
N ASP A 407 -31.89 2.43 20.75
CA ASP A 407 -32.16 3.70 20.06
C ASP A 407 -31.15 4.80 20.42
N VAL A 408 -30.62 4.75 21.64
CA VAL A 408 -29.65 5.72 22.17
C VAL A 408 -28.28 5.09 22.42
N ALA A 409 -28.04 3.88 21.91
CA ALA A 409 -26.80 3.16 22.16
C ALA A 409 -25.58 3.95 21.67
N THR A 410 -24.53 3.90 22.48
CA THR A 410 -23.21 4.46 22.17
C THR A 410 -22.15 3.38 22.40
N PRO A 411 -21.01 3.42 21.67
CA PRO A 411 -19.92 2.47 21.83
C PRO A 411 -19.09 2.74 23.10
N THR A 412 -19.76 2.82 24.26
CA THR A 412 -19.18 3.08 25.59
C THR A 412 -19.31 1.84 26.47
N ALA A 413 -18.39 1.67 27.43
CA ALA A 413 -18.41 0.50 28.31
C ALA A 413 -19.70 0.42 29.13
N ASP A 414 -20.16 1.55 29.66
CA ASP A 414 -21.39 1.63 30.46
C ASP A 414 -22.62 1.19 29.65
N CYS A 415 -22.74 1.64 28.40
CA CYS A 415 -23.84 1.25 27.52
C CYS A 415 -23.79 -0.24 27.16
N LEU A 416 -22.63 -0.74 26.76
CA LEU A 416 -22.47 -2.13 26.33
C LEU A 416 -22.67 -3.13 27.48
N ASN A 417 -22.30 -2.77 28.71
CA ASN A 417 -22.59 -3.60 29.89
C ASN A 417 -24.10 -3.67 30.16
N VAL A 418 -24.83 -2.56 30.05
CA VAL A 418 -26.29 -2.55 30.19
C VAL A 418 -26.96 -3.41 29.10
N VAL A 419 -26.49 -3.31 27.86
CA VAL A 419 -26.95 -4.17 26.75
C VAL A 419 -26.71 -5.64 27.07
N TYR A 420 -25.54 -6.00 27.57
CA TYR A 420 -25.20 -7.38 27.96
C TYR A 420 -26.12 -7.92 29.06
N ASP A 421 -26.33 -7.14 30.12
CA ASP A 421 -27.15 -7.55 31.27
C ASP A 421 -28.62 -7.81 30.89
N LEU A 422 -29.14 -7.08 29.89
CA LEU A 422 -30.51 -7.22 29.40
C LEU A 422 -30.64 -8.35 28.36
N PHE A 423 -29.63 -8.53 27.51
CA PHE A 423 -29.66 -9.46 26.39
C PHE A 423 -29.30 -10.90 26.80
N SER A 424 -28.29 -11.08 27.65
CA SER A 424 -27.77 -12.39 28.05
C SER A 424 -28.85 -13.33 28.62
N PRO A 425 -29.76 -12.91 29.52
CA PRO A 425 -30.78 -13.78 30.07
C PRO A 425 -31.84 -14.23 29.05
N VAL A 426 -32.01 -13.50 27.95
CA VAL A 426 -33.05 -13.78 26.93
C VAL A 426 -32.51 -14.77 25.89
N ILE A 427 -31.27 -14.57 25.42
CA ILE A 427 -30.67 -15.47 24.43
C ILE A 427 -30.41 -16.87 24.99
N THR A 428 -30.13 -17.01 26.29
CA THR A 428 -30.00 -18.33 26.92
C THR A 428 -31.33 -19.10 27.04
N LYS A 429 -32.48 -18.41 26.93
CA LYS A 429 -33.83 -18.99 27.05
C LYS A 429 -34.49 -19.25 25.69
N SER A 430 -33.88 -18.83 24.59
CA SER A 430 -34.50 -18.79 23.25
C SER A 430 -34.76 -20.14 22.59
N ASN A 431 -34.36 -21.25 23.22
CA ASN A 431 -34.42 -22.55 22.55
C ASN A 431 -35.82 -23.16 22.44
N ASP A 432 -36.84 -22.75 23.23
CA ASP A 432 -38.24 -23.21 23.06
C ASP A 432 -39.32 -22.41 23.86
N THR A 433 -38.97 -21.28 24.50
CA THR A 433 -39.87 -20.64 25.51
C THR A 433 -40.38 -19.24 25.18
N LEU A 434 -39.93 -18.64 24.07
CA LEU A 434 -40.28 -17.27 23.69
C LEU A 434 -41.52 -17.23 22.80
N SER A 435 -42.38 -16.23 23.01
CA SER A 435 -43.50 -15.94 22.12
C SER A 435 -43.03 -15.44 20.75
N SER A 436 -43.90 -15.51 19.73
CA SER A 436 -43.61 -14.98 18.38
C SER A 436 -43.24 -13.50 18.40
N GLN A 437 -43.94 -12.70 19.22
CA GLN A 437 -43.63 -11.28 19.39
C GLN A 437 -42.22 -11.06 19.99
N GLU A 438 -41.82 -11.85 20.98
CA GLU A 438 -40.49 -11.78 21.59
C GLU A 438 -39.40 -12.24 20.61
N ASN A 439 -39.61 -13.32 19.85
CA ASN A 439 -38.66 -13.79 18.84
C ASN A 439 -38.41 -12.74 17.75
N ARG A 440 -39.47 -12.05 17.30
CA ARG A 440 -39.35 -10.94 16.34
C ARG A 440 -38.53 -9.77 16.91
N MET A 441 -38.79 -9.37 18.15
CA MET A 441 -38.01 -8.32 18.82
C MET A 441 -36.56 -8.75 18.99
N LEU A 442 -36.32 -10.00 19.40
CA LEU A 442 -34.97 -10.54 19.59
C LEU A 442 -34.17 -10.47 18.30
N GLY A 443 -34.72 -10.91 17.16
CA GLY A 443 -34.04 -10.83 15.86
C GLY A 443 -33.65 -9.40 15.45
N LEU A 444 -34.57 -8.44 15.60
CA LEU A 444 -34.29 -7.03 15.29
C LEU A 444 -33.23 -6.41 16.23
N LEU A 445 -33.23 -6.80 17.50
CA LEU A 445 -32.25 -6.31 18.47
C LEU A 445 -30.89 -6.95 18.27
N SER A 446 -30.83 -8.23 17.91
CA SER A 446 -29.58 -8.90 17.54
C SER A 446 -28.90 -8.19 16.36
N ASP A 447 -29.64 -7.81 15.31
CA ASP A 447 -29.09 -7.03 14.19
C ASP A 447 -28.51 -5.68 14.65
N GLN A 448 -29.23 -4.94 15.51
CA GLN A 448 -28.77 -3.64 16.02
C GLN A 448 -27.56 -3.75 16.96
N ILE A 449 -27.52 -4.80 17.77
CA ILE A 449 -26.39 -5.10 18.65
C ILE A 449 -25.17 -5.44 17.80
N GLU A 450 -25.33 -6.25 16.74
CA GLU A 450 -24.27 -6.57 15.79
C GLU A 450 -23.71 -5.31 15.12
N GLU A 451 -24.57 -4.40 14.65
CA GLU A 451 -24.15 -3.10 14.10
C GLU A 451 -23.36 -2.26 15.12
N THR A 452 -23.77 -2.30 16.39
CA THR A 452 -23.09 -1.55 17.46
C THR A 452 -21.73 -2.18 17.81
N ILE A 453 -21.64 -3.51 17.84
CA ILE A 453 -20.38 -4.24 18.07
C ILE A 453 -19.41 -4.00 16.90
N ALA A 454 -19.90 -4.06 15.66
CA ALA A 454 -19.13 -3.74 14.48
C ALA A 454 -18.56 -2.32 14.58
N LEU A 455 -19.40 -1.33 14.96
CA LEU A 455 -18.95 0.05 15.16
C LEU A 455 -17.83 0.16 16.22
N VAL A 456 -17.88 -0.61 17.31
CA VAL A 456 -16.82 -0.62 18.34
C VAL A 456 -15.52 -1.17 17.76
N PHE A 457 -15.54 -2.34 17.12
CA PHE A 457 -14.34 -2.98 16.59
C PHE A 457 -13.73 -2.22 15.41
N GLU A 458 -14.56 -1.67 14.51
CA GLU A 458 -14.13 -0.83 13.39
C GLU A 458 -13.50 0.50 13.83
N ASN A 459 -13.68 0.91 15.08
CA ASN A 459 -13.17 2.16 15.61
C ASN A 459 -12.33 1.99 16.89
N TYR A 460 -11.74 0.81 17.14
CA TYR A 460 -11.10 0.47 18.42
C TYR A 460 -10.05 1.48 18.96
N LYS A 461 -9.34 2.23 18.11
CA LYS A 461 -8.41 3.31 18.51
C LYS A 461 -9.05 4.68 18.74
N SER A 462 -10.28 4.87 18.29
CA SER A 462 -11.03 6.14 18.30
C SER A 462 -12.22 6.10 19.28
N LEU A 463 -12.23 5.14 20.21
CA LEU A 463 -13.25 5.01 21.26
C LEU A 463 -12.91 5.94 22.43
N ASP A 464 -13.88 6.73 22.89
CA ASP A 464 -13.74 7.61 24.05
C ASP A 464 -14.99 7.59 24.92
N GLU A 465 -14.81 7.29 26.20
CA GLU A 465 -15.88 7.23 27.20
C GLU A 465 -16.41 8.64 27.57
N ASN A 466 -15.59 9.68 27.39
CA ASN A 466 -15.98 11.04 27.75
C ASN A 466 -16.84 11.71 26.67
N SER A 467 -16.61 11.37 25.41
CA SER A 467 -17.37 11.84 24.25
C SER A 467 -18.87 11.49 24.36
N PRO A 468 -19.79 12.40 24.00
CA PRO A 468 -21.22 12.12 23.98
C PRO A 468 -21.61 11.08 22.92
N SER A 469 -20.82 10.92 21.85
CA SER A 469 -21.03 9.90 20.81
C SER A 469 -20.31 8.58 21.09
N GLY A 470 -19.44 8.52 22.10
CA GLY A 470 -18.54 7.39 22.37
C GLY A 470 -17.33 7.32 21.43
N LEU A 471 -17.16 8.29 20.52
CA LEU A 471 -16.11 8.31 19.50
C LEU A 471 -15.37 9.65 19.47
N THR A 472 -14.09 9.61 19.09
CA THR A 472 -13.25 10.77 18.79
C THR A 472 -12.87 10.83 17.31
N ASP A 473 -12.73 12.04 16.77
CA ASP A 473 -12.32 12.24 15.37
C ASP A 473 -10.85 11.87 15.13
N THR A 474 -10.03 11.94 16.17
CA THR A 474 -8.60 11.56 16.13
C THR A 474 -8.38 10.23 16.84
N PRO A 475 -7.69 9.26 16.20
CA PRO A 475 -7.33 8.01 16.83
C PRO A 475 -6.27 8.29 17.90
N THR A 476 -6.39 7.61 19.04
CA THR A 476 -5.43 7.73 20.13
C THR A 476 -4.08 7.15 19.67
N LYS A 477 -3.01 7.95 19.73
CA LYS A 477 -1.65 7.52 19.39
C LYS A 477 -0.98 6.67 20.48
N SER A 478 -1.72 6.34 21.54
CA SER A 478 -1.25 5.59 22.69
C SER A 478 -1.83 4.18 22.62
N GLY A 479 -1.05 3.15 22.96
CA GLY A 479 -1.53 1.77 23.10
C GLY A 479 -2.52 1.55 24.25
N SER A 480 -3.23 2.59 24.72
CA SER A 480 -4.30 2.49 25.72
C SER A 480 -5.48 1.69 25.17
N ILE A 481 -6.00 0.76 25.97
CA ILE A 481 -7.17 -0.03 25.60
C ILE A 481 -8.42 0.71 26.06
N SER A 482 -9.36 0.88 25.14
CA SER A 482 -10.69 1.39 25.48
C SER A 482 -11.44 0.40 26.38
N PRO A 483 -12.04 0.86 27.49
CA PRO A 483 -12.87 0.01 28.36
C PRO A 483 -14.02 -0.68 27.62
N ALA A 484 -14.54 -0.09 26.54
CA ALA A 484 -15.64 -0.62 25.73
C ALA A 484 -15.33 -1.92 24.97
N LEU A 485 -14.05 -2.23 24.70
CA LEU A 485 -13.67 -3.42 23.93
C LEU A 485 -14.01 -4.74 24.63
N LYS A 486 -13.87 -4.78 25.96
CA LYS A 486 -14.14 -6.01 26.74
C LYS A 486 -15.64 -6.34 26.79
N PRO A 487 -16.56 -5.41 27.07
CA PRO A 487 -17.99 -5.61 26.92
C PRO A 487 -18.41 -6.00 25.48
N ALA A 488 -17.82 -5.38 24.46
CA ALA A 488 -18.12 -5.72 23.07
C ALA A 488 -17.74 -7.17 22.72
N LEU A 489 -16.57 -7.66 23.17
CA LEU A 489 -16.17 -9.06 22.99
C LEU A 489 -17.11 -10.04 23.71
N LYS A 490 -17.60 -9.68 24.90
CA LYS A 490 -18.59 -10.49 25.62
C LYS A 490 -19.91 -10.58 24.85
N LEU A 491 -20.40 -9.46 24.31
CA LEU A 491 -21.61 -9.46 23.48
C LEU A 491 -21.41 -10.26 22.19
N TYR A 492 -20.25 -10.12 21.55
CA TYR A 492 -19.89 -10.89 20.35
C TYR A 492 -19.90 -12.40 20.64
N SER A 493 -19.40 -12.82 21.81
CA SER A 493 -19.42 -14.23 22.25
C SER A 493 -20.82 -14.78 22.53
N LEU A 494 -21.81 -13.92 22.76
CA LEU A 494 -23.20 -14.34 22.95
C LEU A 494 -23.92 -14.53 21.61
N LEU A 495 -23.59 -13.70 20.61
CA LEU A 495 -24.21 -13.75 19.28
C LEU A 495 -23.58 -14.80 18.37
N HIS A 496 -22.28 -15.06 18.53
CA HIS A 496 -21.51 -15.93 17.64
C HIS A 496 -20.76 -17.01 18.41
N ASP A 497 -20.68 -18.19 17.80
CA ASP A 497 -19.74 -19.21 18.26
C ASP A 497 -18.31 -18.82 17.89
N ILE A 498 -17.53 -18.39 18.89
CA ILE A 498 -16.13 -17.97 18.73
C ILE A 498 -15.23 -19.10 18.20
N GLN A 499 -15.65 -20.36 18.32
CA GLN A 499 -14.90 -21.49 17.76
C GLN A 499 -15.13 -21.66 16.26
N SER A 500 -16.22 -21.12 15.72
CA SER A 500 -16.51 -21.19 14.29
C SER A 500 -15.53 -20.34 13.46
N PRO A 501 -15.02 -20.87 12.33
CA PRO A 501 -14.10 -20.12 11.48
C PRO A 501 -14.78 -18.88 10.87
N GLU A 502 -16.10 -18.92 10.64
CA GLU A 502 -16.87 -17.80 10.12
C GLU A 502 -16.86 -16.60 11.08
N ALA A 503 -17.10 -16.84 12.38
CA ALA A 503 -17.07 -15.78 13.40
C ALA A 503 -15.64 -15.24 13.60
N GLN A 504 -14.64 -16.12 13.67
CA GLN A 504 -13.24 -15.68 13.78
C GLN A 504 -12.83 -14.77 12.61
N MET A 505 -13.18 -15.16 11.39
CA MET A 505 -12.93 -14.37 10.20
C MET A 505 -13.69 -13.04 10.22
N GLN A 506 -14.95 -13.03 10.67
CA GLN A 506 -15.75 -11.81 10.75
C GLN A 506 -15.17 -10.81 11.75
N LEU A 507 -14.75 -11.26 12.93
CA LEU A 507 -14.07 -10.41 13.90
C LEU A 507 -12.78 -9.81 13.33
N CYS A 508 -11.96 -10.62 12.65
CA CYS A 508 -10.78 -10.14 11.95
C CYS A 508 -11.12 -9.08 10.88
N LYS A 509 -12.23 -9.24 10.13
CA LYS A 509 -12.66 -8.26 9.12
C LYS A 509 -12.98 -6.90 9.74
N TYR A 510 -13.60 -6.83 10.92
CA TYR A 510 -13.85 -5.55 11.61
C TYR A 510 -12.55 -4.81 11.95
N PHE A 511 -11.55 -5.52 12.49
CA PHE A 511 -10.24 -4.92 12.75
C PHE A 511 -9.52 -4.52 11.46
N GLN A 512 -9.65 -5.30 10.37
CA GLN A 512 -9.11 -4.89 9.06
C GLN A 512 -9.79 -3.63 8.54
N ALA A 513 -11.11 -3.47 8.71
CA ALA A 513 -11.83 -2.26 8.33
C ALA A 513 -11.35 -1.04 9.14
N ALA A 514 -11.12 -1.21 10.45
CA ALA A 514 -10.52 -0.18 11.30
C ALA A 514 -9.13 0.27 10.80
N VAL A 515 -8.25 -0.70 10.52
CA VAL A 515 -6.91 -0.44 9.99
C VAL A 515 -6.97 0.28 8.65
N ARG A 516 -7.87 -0.13 7.73
CA ARG A 516 -8.07 0.57 6.44
C ARG A 516 -8.55 2.00 6.62
N LYS A 517 -9.43 2.27 7.59
CA LYS A 517 -9.91 3.63 7.90
C LYS A 517 -8.77 4.52 8.42
N ILE A 518 -7.92 4.00 9.30
CA ILE A 518 -6.73 4.72 9.81
C ILE A 518 -5.74 4.98 8.68
N LEU A 519 -5.43 3.95 7.89
CA LEU A 519 -4.55 4.04 6.73
C LEU A 519 -5.06 5.07 5.72
N GLY A 520 -6.35 5.08 5.41
CA GLY A 520 -6.95 6.07 4.50
C GLY A 520 -6.74 7.52 4.95
N ARG A 521 -6.77 7.80 6.27
CA ARG A 521 -6.45 9.12 6.82
C ARG A 521 -4.98 9.49 6.60
N HIS A 522 -4.06 8.59 6.93
CA HIS A 522 -2.62 8.82 6.73
C HIS A 522 -2.25 8.99 5.25
N LEU A 523 -2.89 8.24 4.35
CA LEU A 523 -2.63 8.35 2.90
C LEU A 523 -3.14 9.67 2.31
N ALA A 524 -4.25 10.22 2.83
CA ALA A 524 -4.85 11.46 2.33
C ALA A 524 -3.86 12.63 2.28
N GLU A 525 -2.97 12.72 3.27
CA GLU A 525 -1.95 13.77 3.38
C GLU A 525 -0.93 13.77 2.22
N THR A 526 -0.79 12.63 1.55
CA THR A 526 0.17 12.45 0.45
C THR A 526 -0.48 12.48 -0.94
N ASN A 527 -1.82 12.55 -1.04
CA ASN A 527 -2.58 12.36 -2.30
C ASN A 527 -2.12 13.28 -3.43
N GLU A 528 -1.76 14.51 -3.10
CA GLU A 528 -1.24 15.54 -4.01
C GLU A 528 -0.04 15.06 -4.85
N PHE A 529 0.78 14.13 -4.33
CA PHE A 529 2.04 13.70 -4.98
C PHE A 529 1.93 12.38 -5.76
N VAL A 530 0.74 11.76 -5.81
CA VAL A 530 0.51 10.48 -6.50
C VAL A 530 -0.61 10.57 -7.55
N SER A 531 -1.57 11.48 -7.39
CA SER A 531 -2.60 11.71 -8.40
C SER A 531 -1.99 12.40 -9.62
N GLY A 532 -1.93 11.69 -10.75
CA GLY A 532 -1.40 12.19 -12.02
C GLY A 532 -2.28 13.22 -12.74
N SER A 533 -2.84 14.21 -12.04
CA SER A 533 -3.50 15.33 -12.72
C SER A 533 -2.45 16.24 -13.34
N GLY A 534 -2.35 16.17 -14.66
CA GLY A 534 -1.34 16.82 -15.45
C GLY A 534 -1.39 18.35 -15.35
N GLU A 535 -0.34 18.90 -14.77
CA GLU A 535 0.39 20.01 -15.38
C GLU A 535 1.87 19.75 -15.08
N LYS A 536 2.64 19.38 -16.10
CA LYS A 536 4.11 19.37 -16.03
C LYS A 536 4.61 20.83 -15.99
N SER A 537 4.15 21.62 -15.03
CA SER A 537 4.88 22.81 -14.63
C SER A 537 6.20 22.32 -14.01
N LYS A 538 7.30 23.01 -14.27
CA LYS A 538 8.61 22.66 -13.70
C LYS A 538 8.43 22.39 -12.21
N VAL A 539 8.67 21.16 -11.76
CA VAL A 539 8.55 20.80 -10.34
C VAL A 539 9.46 21.75 -9.59
N ASP A 540 8.86 22.66 -8.83
CA ASP A 540 9.62 23.58 -8.00
C ASP A 540 10.44 22.76 -6.98
N GLN A 541 11.68 23.17 -6.75
CA GLN A 541 12.62 22.45 -5.86
C GLN A 541 12.04 22.31 -4.43
N SER A 542 11.18 23.27 -4.05
CA SER A 542 10.42 23.29 -2.80
C SER A 542 9.37 22.16 -2.72
N SER A 543 8.59 21.95 -3.79
CA SER A 543 7.56 20.91 -3.90
C SER A 543 8.19 19.51 -3.91
N TYR A 544 9.32 19.34 -4.59
CA TYR A 544 10.09 18.09 -4.59
C TYR A 544 10.52 17.69 -3.17
N THR A 545 11.18 18.61 -2.46
CA THR A 545 11.65 18.38 -1.09
C THR A 545 10.50 18.05 -0.14
N THR A 546 9.39 18.78 -0.27
CA THR A 546 8.19 18.59 0.54
C THR A 546 7.56 17.22 0.32
N GLY A 547 7.49 16.74 -0.93
CA GLY A 547 6.95 15.41 -1.25
C GLY A 547 7.72 14.28 -0.55
N TYR A 548 9.05 14.33 -0.58
CA TYR A 548 9.90 13.33 0.09
C TYR A 548 9.77 13.38 1.62
N GLN A 549 9.68 14.59 2.20
CA GLN A 549 9.45 14.75 3.64
C GLN A 549 8.07 14.24 4.08
N LYS A 550 7.01 14.51 3.30
CA LYS A 550 5.68 13.94 3.56
C LYS A 550 5.70 12.41 3.48
N MET A 551 6.39 11.84 2.48
CA MET A 551 6.53 10.39 2.38
C MET A 551 7.32 9.78 3.54
N LYS A 552 8.37 10.45 4.02
CA LYS A 552 9.10 10.09 5.23
C LYS A 552 8.18 10.10 6.46
N SER A 553 7.38 11.14 6.62
CA SER A 553 6.42 11.24 7.72
C SER A 553 5.37 10.13 7.68
N LEU A 554 4.92 9.72 6.49
CA LEU A 554 4.01 8.59 6.31
C LEU A 554 4.63 7.28 6.82
N CYS A 555 5.89 6.99 6.48
CA CYS A 555 6.61 5.82 6.99
C CYS A 555 6.67 5.82 8.53
N ILE A 556 6.98 6.96 9.14
CA ILE A 556 7.07 7.11 10.60
C ILE A 556 5.69 6.96 11.25
N ASN A 557 4.65 7.55 10.67
CA ASN A 557 3.28 7.44 11.18
C ASN A 557 2.81 5.98 11.15
N ILE A 558 3.01 5.29 10.04
CA ILE A 558 2.67 3.86 9.93
C ILE A 558 3.46 3.01 10.91
N ARG A 559 4.76 3.28 11.07
CA ARG A 559 5.60 2.63 12.09
C ARG A 559 4.99 2.79 13.48
N ASN A 560 4.59 3.99 13.86
CA ASN A 560 4.00 4.28 15.16
C ASN A 560 2.63 3.61 15.34
N GLU A 561 1.83 3.49 14.27
CA GLU A 561 0.56 2.74 14.31
C GLU A 561 0.77 1.26 14.60
N ILE A 562 1.77 0.63 13.98
CA ILE A 562 2.13 -0.79 14.21
C ILE A 562 2.63 -0.98 15.65
N VAL A 563 3.46 -0.07 16.16
CA VAL A 563 3.90 -0.09 17.57
C VAL A 563 2.69 -0.03 18.50
N SER A 564 1.76 0.90 18.26
CA SER A 564 0.53 1.02 19.06
C SER A 564 -0.34 -0.24 18.98
N ASP A 565 -0.43 -0.90 17.82
CA ASP A 565 -1.16 -2.16 17.65
C ASP A 565 -0.52 -3.32 18.40
N THR A 566 0.81 -3.33 18.43
CA THR A 566 1.61 -4.28 19.22
C THR A 566 1.41 -4.07 20.71
N GLU A 567 1.38 -2.83 21.19
CA GLU A 567 1.09 -2.49 22.58
C GLU A 567 -0.32 -2.92 23.01
N ILE A 568 -1.32 -2.73 22.15
CA ILE A 568 -2.71 -3.16 22.39
C ILE A 568 -2.78 -4.69 22.47
N HIS A 569 -2.11 -5.40 21.55
CA HIS A 569 -2.09 -6.85 21.52
C HIS A 569 -1.43 -7.45 22.79
N ASN A 570 -0.33 -6.86 23.24
CA ASN A 570 0.43 -7.31 24.43
C ASN A 570 -0.34 -7.19 25.75
N LYS A 571 -1.49 -6.51 25.77
CA LYS A 571 -2.36 -6.42 26.95
C LYS A 571 -3.38 -7.56 27.04
N HIS A 572 -3.35 -8.52 26.09
CA HIS A 572 -4.09 -9.78 26.14
C HIS A 572 -5.62 -9.66 26.32
N VAL A 573 -6.23 -8.57 25.83
CA VAL A 573 -7.70 -8.38 25.84
C VAL A 573 -8.38 -9.07 24.66
N LEU A 574 -7.68 -9.18 23.52
CA LEU A 574 -8.20 -9.80 22.31
C LEU A 574 -8.08 -11.34 22.36
N PRO A 575 -8.97 -12.08 21.68
CA PRO A 575 -8.86 -13.53 21.55
C PRO A 575 -7.54 -13.95 20.88
N ARG A 576 -7.03 -15.14 21.22
CA ARG A 576 -5.73 -15.65 20.72
C ARG A 576 -5.63 -15.78 19.20
N PHE A 577 -6.74 -15.99 18.50
CA PHE A 577 -6.75 -16.08 17.03
C PHE A 577 -6.63 -14.71 16.35
N VAL A 578 -6.81 -13.60 17.08
CA VAL A 578 -6.64 -12.23 16.56
C VAL A 578 -5.22 -11.77 16.80
N ASP A 579 -4.34 -12.08 15.86
CA ASP A 579 -3.00 -11.51 15.79
C ASP A 579 -3.05 -10.11 15.16
N LEU A 580 -3.38 -9.11 15.99
CA LEU A 580 -3.51 -7.72 15.57
C LEU A 580 -2.22 -7.17 14.93
N PRO A 581 -1.00 -7.45 15.45
CA PRO A 581 0.25 -6.96 14.84
C PRO A 581 0.51 -7.53 13.44
N ASN A 582 0.36 -8.83 13.22
CA ASN A 582 0.53 -9.40 11.88
C ASN A 582 -0.58 -8.93 10.92
N LEU A 583 -1.83 -8.85 11.38
CA LEU A 583 -2.97 -8.40 10.57
C LEU A 583 -2.84 -6.95 10.12
N SER A 584 -2.49 -6.04 11.05
CA SER A 584 -2.32 -4.62 10.77
C SER A 584 -1.09 -4.37 9.89
N THR A 585 0.04 -4.98 10.22
CA THR A 585 1.29 -4.83 9.46
C THR A 585 1.16 -5.32 8.02
N ALA A 586 0.45 -6.44 7.79
CA ALA A 586 0.20 -6.92 6.44
C ALA A 586 -0.49 -5.88 5.56
N LEU A 587 -1.51 -5.19 6.09
CA LEU A 587 -2.23 -4.14 5.38
C LEU A 587 -1.39 -2.87 5.23
N TYR A 588 -0.77 -2.41 6.32
CA TYR A 588 0.06 -1.20 6.32
C TYR A 588 1.27 -1.32 5.40
N SER A 589 2.01 -2.43 5.49
CA SER A 589 3.23 -2.66 4.70
C SER A 589 2.91 -2.81 3.20
N PHE A 590 1.84 -3.53 2.86
CA PHE A 590 1.41 -3.67 1.47
C PHE A 590 1.01 -2.32 0.86
N GLU A 591 0.16 -1.56 1.55
CA GLU A 591 -0.33 -0.28 1.01
C GLU A 591 0.76 0.78 0.99
N LEU A 592 1.61 0.87 2.02
CA LEU A 592 2.77 1.76 2.03
C LEU A 592 3.71 1.46 0.87
N CYS A 593 3.96 0.17 0.57
CA CYS A 593 4.82 -0.22 -0.54
C CYS A 593 4.23 0.22 -1.89
N ASN A 594 2.93 0.00 -2.11
CA ASN A 594 2.25 0.46 -3.33
C ASN A 594 2.25 1.98 -3.44
N ARG A 595 2.00 2.67 -2.33
CA ARG A 595 2.05 4.13 -2.25
C ARG A 595 3.42 4.68 -2.59
N MET A 596 4.46 4.09 -2.03
CA MET A 596 5.86 4.44 -2.29
C MET A 596 6.21 4.24 -3.76
N ARG A 597 5.82 3.10 -4.37
CA ARG A 597 6.03 2.84 -5.80
C ARG A 597 5.37 3.91 -6.66
N ALA A 598 4.10 4.23 -6.39
CA ALA A 598 3.37 5.24 -7.14
C ALA A 598 3.99 6.63 -6.99
N PHE A 599 4.45 6.99 -5.78
CA PHE A 599 5.17 8.23 -5.53
C PHE A 599 6.52 8.30 -6.26
N LEU A 600 7.35 7.25 -6.20
CA LEU A 600 8.65 7.22 -6.87
C LEU A 600 8.51 7.21 -8.41
N LEU A 601 7.39 6.73 -8.94
CA LEU A 601 7.06 6.85 -10.36
C LEU A 601 6.67 8.29 -10.74
N ALA A 602 5.89 8.97 -9.90
CA ALA A 602 5.47 10.35 -10.13
C ALA A 602 6.60 11.37 -9.89
N CYS A 603 7.39 11.16 -8.83
CA CYS A 603 8.45 12.05 -8.35
C CYS A 603 9.79 11.27 -8.22
N PRO A 604 10.42 10.86 -9.32
CA PRO A 604 11.63 10.04 -9.27
C PRO A 604 12.81 10.75 -8.58
N PRO A 605 13.68 10.02 -7.85
CA PRO A 605 14.91 10.56 -7.29
C PRO A 605 15.80 11.19 -8.38
N ILE A 606 16.08 12.49 -8.27
CA ILE A 606 16.98 13.21 -9.20
C ILE A 606 18.43 13.17 -8.70
N SER A 607 18.60 13.27 -7.38
CA SER A 607 19.90 13.18 -6.69
C SER A 607 19.71 12.48 -5.35
N LEU A 608 20.79 11.99 -4.75
CA LEU A 608 20.78 11.46 -3.38
C LEU A 608 20.91 12.60 -2.36
N ALA A 609 20.11 13.65 -2.54
CA ALA A 609 20.02 14.76 -1.60
C ALA A 609 19.45 14.30 -0.24
N PRO A 610 19.67 15.06 0.85
CA PRO A 610 19.22 14.69 2.20
C PRO A 610 17.75 14.24 2.31
N PRO A 611 16.76 14.85 1.62
CA PRO A 611 15.37 14.38 1.69
C PRO A 611 15.16 12.95 1.13
N VAL A 612 15.95 12.58 0.12
CA VAL A 612 15.90 11.26 -0.52
C VAL A 612 16.61 10.22 0.35
N THR A 613 17.81 10.54 0.84
CA THR A 613 18.56 9.64 1.72
C THR A 613 17.84 9.41 3.03
N ASP A 614 17.22 10.44 3.62
CA ASP A 614 16.37 10.33 4.81
C ASP A 614 15.19 9.37 4.61
N LEU A 615 14.55 9.42 3.44
CA LEU A 615 13.45 8.53 3.11
C LEU A 615 13.94 7.07 2.98
N ILE A 616 15.08 6.86 2.31
CA ILE A 616 15.71 5.55 2.19
C ILE A 616 16.06 5.00 3.57
N ILE A 617 16.68 5.82 4.43
CA ILE A 617 17.02 5.48 5.82
C ILE A 617 15.76 5.03 6.57
N THR A 618 14.72 5.86 6.56
CA THR A 618 13.47 5.60 7.28
C THR A 618 12.78 4.33 6.79
N THR A 619 12.81 4.07 5.49
CA THR A 619 12.22 2.85 4.89
C THR A 619 13.01 1.61 5.30
N CYS A 620 14.34 1.69 5.33
CA CYS A 620 15.20 0.59 5.80
C CYS A 620 14.99 0.32 7.30
N ASP A 621 14.87 1.37 8.10
CA ASP A 621 14.68 1.24 9.54
C ASP A 621 13.32 0.62 9.86
N LEU A 622 12.25 1.01 9.14
CA LEU A 622 10.95 0.32 9.23
C LEU A 622 11.08 -1.17 8.89
N GLN A 623 11.76 -1.54 7.80
CA GLN A 623 11.93 -2.95 7.43
C GLN A 623 12.72 -3.74 8.50
N LYS A 624 13.75 -3.13 9.11
CA LYS A 624 14.49 -3.72 10.24
C LYS A 624 13.60 -3.88 11.48
N ASP A 625 12.78 -2.90 11.78
CA ASP A 625 11.85 -2.94 12.91
C ASP A 625 10.80 -4.05 12.73
N LEU A 626 10.27 -4.24 11.52
CA LEU A 626 9.36 -5.35 11.23
C LEU A 626 10.01 -6.72 11.50
N ALA A 627 11.28 -6.89 11.13
CA ALA A 627 12.04 -8.11 11.43
C ALA A 627 12.30 -8.27 12.93
N TYR A 628 12.62 -7.16 13.63
CA TYR A 628 12.83 -7.16 15.08
C TYR A 628 11.56 -7.50 15.87
N TRP A 629 10.38 -7.09 15.39
CA TRP A 629 9.09 -7.40 15.99
C TRP A 629 8.59 -8.83 15.69
N ASN A 630 9.38 -9.68 15.04
CA ASN A 630 9.03 -11.05 14.63
C ASN A 630 7.75 -11.12 13.78
N ILE A 631 7.47 -10.08 12.98
CA ILE A 631 6.31 -10.04 12.10
C ILE A 631 6.61 -10.78 10.80
N SER A 632 5.68 -11.60 10.35
CA SER A 632 5.87 -12.41 9.14
C SER A 632 6.05 -11.51 7.90
N PRO A 633 7.02 -11.80 7.02
CA PRO A 633 7.22 -11.02 5.81
C PRO A 633 6.02 -11.18 4.87
N VAL A 634 5.42 -10.05 4.49
CA VAL A 634 4.22 -10.03 3.65
C VAL A 634 4.62 -9.97 2.18
N LYS A 635 4.03 -10.84 1.35
CA LYS A 635 4.26 -10.83 -0.09
C LYS A 635 3.82 -9.49 -0.68
N GLY A 636 4.76 -8.75 -1.28
CA GLY A 636 4.51 -7.42 -1.83
C GLY A 636 4.53 -6.28 -0.82
N GLY A 637 4.91 -6.55 0.44
CA GLY A 637 5.16 -5.54 1.46
C GLY A 637 6.41 -4.70 1.21
N VAL A 638 6.78 -3.87 2.17
CA VAL A 638 7.93 -2.96 2.09
C VAL A 638 9.24 -3.75 1.96
N ASP A 639 9.89 -3.58 0.82
CA ASP A 639 11.27 -3.98 0.57
C ASP A 639 12.02 -2.74 0.10
N ALA A 640 12.79 -2.15 1.00
CA ALA A 640 13.52 -0.91 0.74
C ALA A 640 14.48 -1.08 -0.45
N LYS A 641 15.14 -2.23 -0.56
CA LYS A 641 16.08 -2.48 -1.64
C LYS A 641 15.34 -2.54 -2.98
N ALA A 642 14.30 -3.35 -3.08
CA ALA A 642 13.51 -3.46 -4.31
C ALA A 642 12.84 -2.13 -4.73
N LEU A 643 12.47 -1.28 -3.77
CA LEU A 643 11.89 0.04 -4.05
C LEU A 643 12.90 1.03 -4.66
N PHE A 644 14.14 1.03 -4.17
CA PHE A 644 15.14 2.05 -4.53
C PHE A 644 16.22 1.56 -5.51
N ASP A 645 16.40 0.25 -5.70
CA ASP A 645 17.48 -0.34 -6.50
C ASP A 645 17.58 0.22 -7.93
N MET A 646 16.45 0.29 -8.65
CA MET A 646 16.41 0.85 -10.00
C MET A 646 16.93 2.30 -10.04
N TYR A 647 16.57 3.10 -9.04
CA TYR A 647 16.95 4.51 -8.98
C TYR A 647 18.41 4.70 -8.56
N ILE A 648 18.90 3.89 -7.62
CA ILE A 648 20.30 3.89 -7.19
C ILE A 648 21.20 3.46 -8.34
N THR A 649 20.88 2.33 -8.99
CA THR A 649 21.64 1.83 -10.13
C THR A 649 21.63 2.82 -11.30
N LYS A 650 20.49 3.45 -11.58
CA LYS A 650 20.41 4.53 -12.57
C LYS A 650 21.30 5.71 -12.17
N ARG A 651 21.27 6.14 -10.91
CA ARG A 651 22.08 7.27 -10.42
C ARG A 651 23.59 6.99 -10.51
N ILE A 652 24.05 5.77 -10.19
CA ILE A 652 25.44 5.35 -10.37
C ILE A 652 25.84 5.47 -11.85
N ASN A 653 24.99 4.97 -12.75
CA ASN A 653 25.24 5.05 -14.19
C ASN A 653 25.21 6.50 -14.72
N ASP A 654 24.31 7.33 -14.21
CA ASP A 654 24.23 8.75 -14.56
C ASP A 654 25.51 9.48 -14.12
N LYS A 655 25.98 9.24 -12.88
CA LYS A 655 27.26 9.76 -12.38
C LYS A 655 28.46 9.29 -13.20
N HIS A 656 28.48 8.01 -13.57
CA HIS A 656 29.52 7.49 -14.45
C HIS A 656 29.57 8.26 -15.77
N ARG A 657 28.41 8.51 -16.40
CA ARG A 657 28.34 9.30 -17.64
C ARG A 657 28.74 10.76 -17.42
N GLU A 658 28.31 11.41 -16.35
CA GLU A 658 28.70 12.79 -16.00
C GLU A 658 30.23 12.95 -15.88
N LEU A 659 30.90 12.01 -15.20
CA LEU A 659 32.35 12.01 -15.04
C LEU A 659 33.07 11.78 -16.38
N LEU A 660 32.60 10.82 -17.18
CA LEU A 660 33.18 10.54 -18.50
C LEU A 660 32.99 11.68 -19.50
N GLU A 661 31.83 12.33 -19.50
CA GLU A 661 31.58 13.52 -20.32
C GLU A 661 32.45 14.70 -19.88
N SER A 662 32.73 14.85 -18.58
CA SER A 662 33.68 15.87 -18.08
C SER A 662 35.09 15.66 -18.66
N CYS A 663 35.56 14.41 -18.75
CA CYS A 663 36.80 14.07 -19.45
C CYS A 663 36.76 14.39 -20.95
N LYS A 664 35.63 14.13 -21.63
CA LYS A 664 35.46 14.44 -23.06
C LYS A 664 35.39 15.94 -23.33
N LEU A 665 34.73 16.70 -22.46
CA LEU A 665 34.58 18.15 -22.61
C LEU A 665 35.94 18.85 -22.42
N TYR A 666 36.75 18.38 -21.48
CA TYR A 666 38.15 18.80 -21.37
C TYR A 666 38.90 18.55 -22.70
N LYS A 667 38.79 17.35 -23.28
CA LYS A 667 39.40 17.03 -24.58
C LYS A 667 38.98 18.00 -25.71
N LEU A 668 37.69 18.35 -25.80
CA LEU A 668 37.18 19.30 -26.80
C LEU A 668 37.70 20.72 -26.57
N ARG A 669 37.84 21.14 -25.29
CA ARG A 669 38.38 22.45 -24.91
C ARG A 669 39.82 22.64 -25.39
N LEU A 670 40.62 21.57 -25.36
CA LEU A 670 42.00 21.61 -25.85
C LEU A 670 42.08 21.68 -27.37
N GLN A 671 41.18 20.99 -28.09
CA GLN A 671 41.11 21.07 -29.55
C GLN A 671 40.68 22.46 -30.06
N SER A 672 40.04 23.26 -29.21
CA SER A 672 39.53 24.60 -29.54
C SER A 672 40.51 25.74 -29.17
N GLY A 673 41.78 25.43 -28.89
CA GLY A 673 42.82 26.43 -28.57
C GLY A 673 42.84 26.88 -27.10
N GLY A 674 42.35 26.07 -26.17
CA GLY A 674 42.42 26.36 -24.74
C GLY A 674 43.86 26.34 -24.18
N PRO A 675 44.15 27.07 -23.08
CA PRO A 675 45.48 27.16 -22.50
C PRO A 675 45.99 25.80 -21.98
N GLN A 676 47.23 25.45 -22.32
CA GLN A 676 47.89 24.18 -21.94
C GLN A 676 48.13 24.05 -20.42
N HIS A 677 48.13 25.15 -19.67
CA HIS A 677 48.25 25.17 -18.20
C HIS A 677 46.98 24.69 -17.44
N SER A 678 45.99 24.12 -18.13
CA SER A 678 44.72 23.68 -17.54
C SER A 678 44.72 22.23 -17.03
N ALA A 679 45.75 21.42 -17.33
CA ALA A 679 45.79 20.00 -16.97
C ALA A 679 45.83 19.71 -15.46
N PRO A 680 46.62 20.43 -14.63
CA PRO A 680 46.63 20.21 -13.18
C PRO A 680 45.27 20.51 -12.54
N ALA A 681 44.64 21.63 -12.93
CA ALA A 681 43.32 22.02 -12.45
C ALA A 681 42.25 21.00 -12.84
N PHE A 682 42.30 20.47 -14.07
CA PHE A 682 41.40 19.42 -14.53
C PHE A 682 41.49 18.15 -13.67
N VAL A 683 42.70 17.66 -13.38
CA VAL A 683 42.88 16.45 -12.54
C VAL A 683 42.39 16.70 -11.12
N ASP A 684 42.72 17.84 -10.52
CA ASP A 684 42.26 18.18 -9.18
C ASP A 684 40.72 18.27 -9.10
N ASP A 685 40.08 18.88 -10.11
CA ASP A 685 38.62 18.95 -10.22
C ASP A 685 37.98 17.56 -10.40
N MET A 686 38.57 16.68 -11.23
CA MET A 686 38.08 15.31 -11.41
C MET A 686 38.18 14.48 -10.12
N TYR A 687 39.32 14.51 -9.42
CA TYR A 687 39.44 13.81 -8.13
C TYR A 687 38.52 14.39 -7.06
N LYS A 688 38.26 15.70 -7.09
CA LYS A 688 37.24 16.31 -6.23
C LYS A 688 35.85 15.75 -6.52
N GLN A 689 35.46 15.66 -7.79
CA GLN A 689 34.17 15.05 -8.17
C GLN A 689 34.07 13.57 -7.80
N LEU A 690 35.16 12.81 -7.90
CA LEU A 690 35.22 11.41 -7.46
C LEU A 690 34.99 11.28 -5.95
N ARG A 691 35.64 12.13 -5.14
CA ARG A 691 35.42 12.18 -3.68
C ARG A 691 33.98 12.58 -3.33
N GLU A 692 33.44 13.60 -3.98
CA GLU A 692 32.04 14.02 -3.79
C GLU A 692 31.06 12.90 -4.15
N THR A 693 31.34 12.14 -5.21
CA THR A 693 30.54 10.97 -5.59
C THR A 693 30.57 9.90 -4.50
N LEU A 694 31.74 9.60 -3.93
CA LEU A 694 31.83 8.63 -2.82
C LEU A 694 31.02 9.06 -1.59
N VAL A 695 31.06 10.34 -1.24
CA VAL A 695 30.26 10.89 -0.13
C VAL A 695 28.76 10.81 -0.43
N GLU A 696 28.33 11.12 -1.67
CA GLU A 696 26.91 11.04 -2.09
C GLU A 696 26.33 9.62 -1.87
N PHE A 697 27.11 8.57 -2.12
CA PHE A 697 26.67 7.18 -2.00
C PHE A 697 26.98 6.52 -0.65
N GLN A 698 27.61 7.21 0.30
CA GLN A 698 28.04 6.64 1.58
C GLN A 698 26.90 5.95 2.35
N VAL A 699 25.74 6.62 2.44
CA VAL A 699 24.54 6.08 3.13
C VAL A 699 24.04 4.80 2.47
N ILE A 700 24.13 4.72 1.15
CA ILE A 700 23.69 3.58 0.35
C ILE A 700 24.62 2.38 0.57
N ILE A 701 25.94 2.58 0.44
CA ILE A 701 26.95 1.54 0.63
C ILE A 701 26.87 0.95 2.05
N SER A 702 26.69 1.80 3.07
CA SER A 702 26.59 1.34 4.47
C SER A 702 25.42 0.38 4.73
N ARG A 703 24.39 0.41 3.89
CA ARG A 703 23.20 -0.45 3.99
C ARG A 703 23.23 -1.60 3.00
N TRP A 704 23.76 -1.37 1.80
CA TRP A 704 23.85 -2.34 0.71
C TRP A 704 25.27 -2.36 0.13
N PRO A 705 26.17 -3.16 0.73
CA PRO A 705 27.57 -3.28 0.32
C PRO A 705 27.79 -3.68 -1.13
N GLU A 706 26.83 -4.35 -1.77
CA GLU A 706 26.92 -4.79 -3.17
C GLU A 706 27.10 -3.66 -4.19
N TYR A 707 26.65 -2.43 -3.89
CA TYR A 707 26.88 -1.29 -4.78
C TYR A 707 28.33 -0.78 -4.76
N THR A 708 29.15 -1.24 -3.81
CA THR A 708 30.56 -0.87 -3.66
C THR A 708 31.35 -1.18 -4.93
N LEU A 709 31.17 -2.39 -5.49
CA LEU A 709 31.87 -2.81 -6.72
C LEU A 709 31.46 -1.98 -7.93
N ALA A 710 30.19 -1.59 -8.02
CA ALA A 710 29.70 -0.74 -9.09
C ALA A 710 30.35 0.66 -9.02
N LEU A 711 30.48 1.23 -7.82
CA LEU A 711 31.15 2.51 -7.60
C LEU A 711 32.66 2.44 -7.81
N GLU A 712 33.29 1.35 -7.38
CA GLU A 712 34.71 1.09 -7.64
C GLU A 712 35.01 1.12 -9.14
N LYS A 713 34.16 0.46 -9.93
CA LYS A 713 34.26 0.47 -11.39
C LYS A 713 34.14 1.87 -11.96
N VAL A 714 33.20 2.70 -11.49
CA VAL A 714 33.06 4.08 -11.95
C VAL A 714 34.32 4.89 -11.70
N ILE A 715 34.93 4.73 -10.52
CA ILE A 715 36.18 5.41 -10.17
C ILE A 715 37.32 4.94 -11.07
N ALA A 716 37.52 3.62 -11.16
CA ALA A 716 38.60 3.02 -11.95
C ALA A 716 38.50 3.38 -13.44
N ASP A 717 37.30 3.33 -14.02
CA ASP A 717 37.04 3.70 -15.40
C ASP A 717 37.30 5.20 -15.63
N THR A 718 36.93 6.06 -14.68
CA THR A 718 37.19 7.51 -14.75
C THR A 718 38.69 7.81 -14.70
N GLU A 719 39.44 7.21 -13.78
CA GLU A 719 40.90 7.37 -13.68
C GLU A 719 41.60 6.87 -14.96
N ARG A 720 41.16 5.73 -15.53
CA ARG A 720 41.69 5.20 -16.78
C ARG A 720 41.47 6.17 -17.94
N VAL A 721 40.26 6.69 -18.10
CA VAL A 721 39.91 7.65 -19.17
C VAL A 721 40.63 8.98 -18.97
N MET A 722 40.79 9.42 -17.73
CA MET A 722 41.55 10.63 -17.40
C MET A 722 43.02 10.47 -17.82
N MET A 723 43.67 9.34 -17.48
CA MET A 723 45.06 9.07 -17.90
C MET A 723 45.18 8.97 -19.44
N GLU A 724 44.25 8.30 -20.12
CA GLU A 724 44.23 8.26 -21.58
C GLU A 724 44.04 9.63 -22.22
N THR A 725 43.27 10.51 -21.57
CA THR A 725 43.06 11.88 -22.03
C THR A 725 44.35 12.67 -21.89
N LEU A 726 45.06 12.56 -20.75
CA LEU A 726 46.38 13.16 -20.56
C LEU A 726 47.40 12.63 -21.59
N GLU A 727 47.48 11.32 -21.81
CA GLU A 727 48.40 10.77 -22.82
C GLU A 727 48.13 11.27 -24.23
N LYS A 728 46.86 11.51 -24.59
CA LYS A 728 46.49 12.10 -25.88
C LYS A 728 46.89 13.57 -25.95
N GLN A 729 46.70 14.34 -24.88
CA GLN A 729 47.10 15.75 -24.82
C GLN A 729 48.60 15.94 -25.01
N TYR A 730 49.40 15.12 -24.33
CA TYR A 730 50.85 15.14 -24.44
C TYR A 730 51.37 14.18 -25.52
N GLY A 731 50.51 13.74 -26.44
CA GLY A 731 50.79 12.66 -27.39
C GLY A 731 51.94 12.96 -28.33
N GLU A 732 52.06 14.22 -28.79
CA GLU A 732 53.17 14.67 -29.63
C GLU A 732 54.51 14.50 -28.89
N PHE A 733 54.61 15.02 -27.68
CA PHE A 733 55.81 14.89 -26.85
C PHE A 733 56.11 13.43 -26.47
N LEU A 734 55.09 12.65 -26.08
CA LEU A 734 55.25 11.24 -25.74
C LEU A 734 55.65 10.37 -26.94
N SER A 735 55.24 10.74 -28.16
CA SER A 735 55.63 10.03 -29.38
C SER A 735 57.14 10.13 -29.61
N THR A 736 57.74 11.30 -29.35
CA THR A 736 59.19 11.50 -29.47
C THR A 736 59.98 10.55 -28.58
N LEU A 737 59.45 10.21 -27.39
CA LEU A 737 60.07 9.26 -26.46
C LEU A 737 60.01 7.82 -26.99
N LYS A 738 58.90 7.44 -27.66
CA LYS A 738 58.65 6.07 -28.14
C LYS A 738 59.46 5.66 -29.37
N GLU A 739 59.92 6.61 -30.19
CA GLU A 739 60.64 6.33 -31.45
C GLU A 739 61.93 5.50 -31.32
N ASN A 740 62.55 5.44 -30.13
CA ASN A 740 63.81 4.73 -29.91
C ASN A 740 63.65 3.36 -29.22
N THR A 741 62.44 2.98 -28.82
CA THR A 741 62.17 1.74 -28.08
C THR A 741 62.08 0.49 -28.97
N MET A 742 61.97 0.68 -30.30
CA MET A 742 62.03 -0.41 -31.28
C MET A 742 63.47 -0.62 -31.76
N PRO A 743 63.92 -1.87 -31.99
CA PRO A 743 65.22 -2.11 -32.63
C PRO A 743 65.15 -1.59 -34.06
N VAL A 744 65.59 -0.35 -34.27
CA VAL A 744 65.63 0.29 -35.58
C VAL A 744 66.48 -0.57 -36.51
N LYS A 745 65.87 -1.05 -37.61
CA LYS A 745 66.58 -1.74 -38.70
C LYS A 745 67.78 -0.87 -39.11
N ALA A 746 68.97 -1.46 -39.14
CA ALA A 746 70.26 -0.79 -39.34
C ALA A 746 70.30 0.26 -40.47
N VAL A 747 69.42 0.14 -41.47
CA VAL A 747 69.32 1.03 -42.64
C VAL A 747 68.87 2.46 -42.30
N GLN A 748 67.97 2.68 -41.34
CA GLN A 748 67.58 4.04 -40.93
C GLN A 748 68.66 4.74 -40.10
N TYR A 749 69.49 3.96 -39.40
CA TYR A 749 70.62 4.46 -38.61
C TYR A 749 71.72 5.01 -39.51
N VAL A 750 72.00 4.32 -40.63
CA VAL A 750 72.99 4.75 -41.63
C VAL A 750 72.52 6.02 -42.37
N GLN A 751 71.22 6.13 -42.69
CA GLN A 751 70.66 7.34 -43.31
C GLN A 751 70.64 8.58 -42.39
N LYS A 752 70.40 8.40 -41.08
CA LYS A 752 70.45 9.51 -40.10
C LYS A 752 71.87 9.97 -39.79
N ILE A 753 72.85 9.06 -39.77
CA ILE A 753 74.27 9.40 -39.57
C ILE A 753 74.84 10.15 -40.80
N ALA A 754 74.40 9.82 -42.02
CA ALA A 754 74.86 10.47 -43.24
C ALA A 754 74.45 11.96 -43.38
N LYS A 755 73.53 12.47 -42.54
CA LYS A 755 73.05 13.87 -42.56
C LYS A 755 73.70 14.81 -41.52
N GLY A 756 74.72 14.36 -40.79
CA GLY A 756 75.70 15.24 -40.14
C GLY A 756 75.26 16.08 -38.91
N ASN A 757 73.99 16.43 -38.72
CA ASN A 757 73.54 17.25 -37.58
C ASN A 757 72.35 16.58 -36.86
N LEU A 758 72.64 15.89 -35.74
CA LEU A 758 71.62 15.49 -34.76
C LEU A 758 71.64 16.53 -33.63
N GLU A 759 70.58 17.33 -33.52
CA GLU A 759 70.44 18.26 -32.41
C GLU A 759 70.25 17.51 -31.08
N PRO A 760 70.83 18.02 -29.97
CA PRO A 760 70.64 17.44 -28.66
C PRO A 760 69.18 17.56 -28.22
N TYR A 761 68.62 16.48 -27.67
CA TYR A 761 67.27 16.46 -27.13
C TYR A 761 67.17 17.40 -25.92
N SER A 762 66.32 18.41 -26.00
CA SER A 762 65.93 19.26 -24.87
C SER A 762 64.70 18.69 -24.16
N PHE A 763 64.71 18.67 -22.83
CA PHE A 763 63.55 18.23 -22.06
C PHE A 763 62.45 19.30 -22.10
N PRO A 764 61.25 19.02 -22.67
CA PRO A 764 60.15 19.98 -22.74
C PRO A 764 59.50 20.23 -21.37
N GLU A 765 59.12 21.47 -21.08
CA GLU A 765 58.39 21.84 -19.85
C GLU A 765 57.02 21.14 -19.75
N GLU A 766 56.39 20.86 -20.89
CA GLU A 766 55.12 20.15 -20.99
C GLU A 766 55.23 18.70 -20.50
N LEU A 767 56.35 18.02 -20.81
CA LEU A 767 56.61 16.70 -20.25
C LEU A 767 56.85 16.78 -18.75
N GLY A 768 57.55 17.82 -18.28
CA GLY A 768 57.73 18.06 -16.85
C GLY A 768 56.40 18.16 -16.11
N THR A 769 55.46 18.93 -16.66
CA THR A 769 54.09 19.06 -16.15
C THR A 769 53.37 17.71 -16.09
N LEU A 770 53.45 16.89 -17.14
CA LEU A 770 52.85 15.56 -17.17
C LEU A 770 53.45 14.62 -16.11
N PHE A 771 54.77 14.58 -15.96
CA PHE A 771 55.41 13.71 -14.97
C PHE A 771 55.07 14.10 -13.54
N ASN A 772 55.05 15.41 -13.23
CA ASN A 772 54.60 15.92 -11.95
C ASN A 772 53.13 15.51 -11.68
N LEU A 773 52.26 15.63 -12.69
CA LEU A 773 50.85 15.26 -12.58
C LEU A 773 50.66 13.75 -12.36
N MET A 774 51.33 12.90 -13.15
CA MET A 774 51.28 11.44 -12.98
C MET A 774 51.79 11.02 -11.61
N LYS A 775 52.83 11.68 -11.09
CA LYS A 775 53.37 11.42 -9.77
C LYS A 775 52.41 11.87 -8.66
N LYS A 776 51.80 13.06 -8.79
CA LYS A 776 50.76 13.56 -7.87
C LYS A 776 49.54 12.64 -7.83
N MET A 777 49.10 12.13 -8.99
CA MET A 777 48.03 11.13 -9.07
C MET A 777 48.37 9.87 -8.27
N LEU A 778 49.59 9.33 -8.45
CA LEU A 778 50.05 8.10 -7.81
C LEU A 778 50.30 8.23 -6.30
N ASP A 779 50.92 9.32 -5.86
CA ASP A 779 51.44 9.44 -4.50
C ASP A 779 50.48 10.18 -3.55
N VAL A 780 49.56 11.00 -4.08
CA VAL A 780 48.67 11.86 -3.28
C VAL A 780 47.20 11.53 -3.54
N LEU A 781 46.74 11.72 -4.77
CA LEU A 781 45.29 11.72 -5.07
C LEU A 781 44.68 10.32 -4.99
N GLN A 782 45.34 9.30 -5.56
CA GLN A 782 44.86 7.93 -5.52
C GLN A 782 44.90 7.34 -4.09
N PRO A 783 45.99 7.48 -3.31
CA PRO A 783 45.99 7.00 -1.91
C PRO A 783 44.94 7.67 -1.03
N GLU A 784 44.70 8.97 -1.21
CA GLU A 784 43.63 9.68 -0.49
C GLU A 784 42.24 9.12 -0.84
N LEU A 785 41.99 8.91 -2.14
CA LEU A 785 40.74 8.33 -2.63
C LEU A 785 40.53 6.90 -2.13
N GLU A 786 41.57 6.06 -2.19
CA GLU A 786 41.55 4.70 -1.66
C GLU A 786 41.34 4.67 -0.15
N SER A 787 41.96 5.58 0.61
CA SER A 787 41.78 5.67 2.05
C SER A 787 40.32 6.01 2.37
N GLN A 788 39.72 6.97 1.65
CA GLN A 788 38.30 7.26 1.79
C GLN A 788 37.49 6.02 1.43
N PHE A 789 37.69 5.42 0.26
CA PHE A 789 36.98 4.21 -0.16
C PHE A 789 37.03 3.08 0.89
N LYS A 790 38.22 2.78 1.43
CA LYS A 790 38.45 1.75 2.46
C LYS A 790 37.80 2.11 3.79
N SER A 791 37.88 3.37 4.24
CA SER A 791 37.25 3.81 5.49
C SER A 791 35.73 3.63 5.48
N HIS A 792 35.11 3.69 4.29
CA HIS A 792 33.67 3.50 4.12
C HIS A 792 33.26 2.02 3.97
N ASN A 793 34.21 1.10 3.80
CA ASN A 793 33.99 -0.33 3.54
C ASN A 793 34.30 -1.25 4.74
N LEU A 794 34.60 -0.72 5.93
CA LEU A 794 34.95 -1.50 7.13
C LEU A 794 33.82 -2.42 7.67
N LEU A 795 32.63 -2.41 7.05
CA LEU A 795 31.47 -3.25 7.42
C LEU A 795 31.26 -4.48 6.53
N ILE A 796 32.09 -4.69 5.51
CA ILE A 796 31.88 -5.78 4.52
C ILE A 796 32.61 -7.06 4.99
N SER A 797 31.85 -7.95 5.63
CA SER A 797 32.25 -9.34 5.87
C SER A 797 31.79 -10.22 4.70
N GLU A 798 32.75 -10.95 4.14
CA GLU A 798 32.58 -12.22 3.40
C GLU A 798 31.45 -12.27 2.36
N SER A 799 31.69 -11.78 1.14
CA SER A 799 30.95 -12.24 -0.04
C SER A 799 31.92 -12.83 -1.07
N GLU A 800 31.57 -13.98 -1.65
CA GLU A 800 32.39 -14.80 -2.56
C GLU A 800 32.79 -14.14 -3.91
N ASN A 801 32.43 -12.88 -4.16
CA ASN A 801 32.71 -12.17 -5.40
C ASN A 801 33.60 -10.96 -5.18
N ALA A 802 34.66 -10.85 -6.01
CA ALA A 802 35.63 -9.76 -6.19
C ALA A 802 35.94 -8.91 -4.94
N VAL A 803 37.17 -8.99 -4.44
CA VAL A 803 37.58 -8.25 -3.25
C VAL A 803 37.52 -6.74 -3.56
N PRO A 804 36.73 -5.95 -2.82
CA PRO A 804 36.68 -4.51 -3.02
C PRO A 804 38.09 -3.90 -2.92
N GLY A 805 38.51 -3.19 -3.98
CA GLY A 805 39.86 -2.62 -4.12
C GLY A 805 40.73 -3.24 -5.21
N ASP A 806 40.31 -4.36 -5.82
CA ASP A 806 41.06 -5.00 -6.91
C ASP A 806 41.13 -4.10 -8.16
N LEU A 807 40.04 -3.42 -8.52
CA LEU A 807 40.01 -2.53 -9.69
C LEU A 807 40.83 -1.26 -9.45
N LEU A 808 40.77 -0.71 -8.24
CA LEU A 808 41.62 0.44 -7.87
C LEU A 808 43.11 0.05 -7.92
N SER A 809 43.44 -1.15 -7.42
CA SER A 809 44.81 -1.68 -7.46
C SER A 809 45.30 -1.89 -8.90
N GLU A 810 44.44 -2.38 -9.80
CA GLU A 810 44.73 -2.48 -11.24
C GLU A 810 45.08 -1.11 -11.83
N VAL A 811 44.31 -0.07 -11.49
CA VAL A 811 44.58 1.29 -11.94
C VAL A 811 45.88 1.83 -11.36
N THR A 812 46.20 1.57 -10.09
CA THR A 812 47.50 1.93 -9.50
C THR A 812 48.65 1.32 -10.30
N VAL A 813 48.55 0.02 -10.63
CA VAL A 813 49.57 -0.70 -11.39
C VAL A 813 49.72 -0.12 -12.80
N MET A 814 48.60 0.22 -13.44
CA MET A 814 48.57 0.87 -14.75
C MET A 814 49.29 2.23 -14.71
N LEU A 815 48.95 3.10 -13.76
CA LEU A 815 49.56 4.42 -13.59
C LEU A 815 51.07 4.31 -13.32
N ARG A 816 51.49 3.41 -12.42
CA ARG A 816 52.92 3.15 -12.12
C ARG A 816 53.67 2.66 -13.36
N THR A 817 53.05 1.77 -14.13
CA THR A 817 53.65 1.22 -15.35
C THR A 817 53.82 2.29 -16.41
N LYS A 818 52.80 3.14 -16.62
CA LYS A 818 52.87 4.27 -17.55
C LYS A 818 53.95 5.28 -17.13
N PHE A 819 54.02 5.65 -15.84
CA PHE A 819 55.03 6.55 -15.32
C PHE A 819 56.44 6.02 -15.57
N ARG A 820 56.69 4.75 -15.20
CA ARG A 820 57.99 4.09 -15.39
C ARG A 820 58.40 4.00 -16.87
N ASN A 821 57.47 3.62 -17.75
CA ASN A 821 57.76 3.48 -19.18
C ASN A 821 58.10 4.84 -19.82
N ASN A 822 57.33 5.88 -19.49
CA ASN A 822 57.59 7.24 -19.98
C ASN A 822 58.91 7.78 -19.42
N LEU A 823 59.19 7.57 -18.13
CA LEU A 823 60.44 7.96 -17.47
C LEU A 823 61.64 7.31 -18.16
N GLN A 824 61.59 6.00 -18.40
CA GLN A 824 62.65 5.28 -19.09
C GLN A 824 62.89 5.84 -20.50
N GLY A 825 61.82 6.12 -21.25
CA GLY A 825 61.92 6.71 -22.59
C GLY A 825 62.61 8.09 -22.58
N ALA A 826 62.25 8.95 -21.62
CA ALA A 826 62.88 10.26 -21.46
C ALA A 826 64.36 10.15 -21.04
N VAL A 827 64.68 9.25 -20.11
CA VAL A 827 66.05 9.00 -19.67
C VAL A 827 66.92 8.46 -20.80
N GLU A 828 66.42 7.55 -21.65
CA GLU A 828 67.17 7.07 -22.83
C GLU A 828 67.47 8.18 -23.83
N LYS A 829 66.56 9.13 -24.02
CA LYS A 829 66.79 10.30 -24.90
C LYS A 829 67.86 11.24 -24.31
N LEU A 830 67.77 11.54 -23.02
CA LEU A 830 68.75 12.36 -22.31
C LEU A 830 70.14 11.70 -22.27
N ALA A 831 70.20 10.40 -21.98
CA ALA A 831 71.44 9.63 -22.06
C ALA A 831 71.97 9.58 -23.51
N GLY A 832 71.08 9.57 -24.51
CA GLY A 832 71.42 9.69 -25.92
C GLY A 832 72.23 10.94 -26.27
N ASN A 833 71.97 12.07 -25.60
CA ASN A 833 72.73 13.32 -25.81
C ASN A 833 74.22 13.15 -25.51
N THR A 834 74.56 12.32 -24.53
CA THR A 834 75.96 12.00 -24.20
C THR A 834 76.67 11.23 -25.31
N LYS A 835 75.93 10.59 -26.22
CA LYS A 835 76.50 9.76 -27.30
C LYS A 835 76.72 10.53 -28.60
N LEU A 836 76.23 11.76 -28.70
CA LEU A 836 76.28 12.59 -29.91
C LEU A 836 77.71 13.07 -30.25
N GLN A 837 78.55 13.33 -29.24
CA GLN A 837 79.93 13.76 -29.43
C GLN A 837 80.89 12.74 -28.83
N ASN A 838 82.08 12.57 -29.44
CA ASN A 838 83.08 11.63 -28.90
C ASN A 838 83.57 12.05 -27.51
N ALA A 839 83.72 13.36 -27.29
CA ALA A 839 84.18 13.93 -26.03
C ALA A 839 83.21 13.73 -24.85
N THR A 840 81.91 13.54 -25.12
CA THR A 840 80.89 13.27 -24.10
C THR A 840 80.49 11.79 -24.05
N ASN A 841 80.91 10.97 -25.02
CA ASN A 841 80.54 9.57 -25.10
C ASN A 841 81.37 8.74 -24.13
N LEU A 842 80.74 8.38 -23.00
CA LEU A 842 81.37 7.61 -21.92
C LEU A 842 82.12 6.36 -22.40
N LYS A 843 81.55 5.62 -23.37
CA LYS A 843 82.20 4.45 -23.95
C LYS A 843 83.48 4.82 -24.70
N LYS A 844 83.49 5.90 -25.49
CA LYS A 844 84.68 6.35 -26.24
C LYS A 844 85.72 6.95 -25.29
N VAL A 845 85.29 7.75 -24.32
CA VAL A 845 86.17 8.33 -23.29
C VAL A 845 86.92 7.25 -22.51
N ILE A 846 86.23 6.15 -22.13
CA ILE A 846 86.87 5.00 -21.46
C ILE A 846 87.76 4.20 -22.42
N GLN A 847 87.34 4.01 -23.68
CA GLN A 847 88.09 3.24 -24.69
C GLN A 847 89.37 3.92 -25.21
N GLU A 848 89.38 5.24 -25.27
CA GLU A 848 90.51 6.04 -25.77
C GLU A 848 91.61 6.26 -24.71
N ALA A 849 91.38 5.80 -23.47
CA ALA A 849 92.36 5.79 -22.39
C ALA A 849 93.29 4.55 -22.51
N LYS A 850 94.39 4.69 -23.27
CA LYS A 850 95.42 3.65 -23.43
C LYS A 850 96.18 3.38 -22.12
N GLU A 851 96.87 2.23 -22.03
CA GLU A 851 97.78 1.91 -20.92
C GLU A 851 98.87 3.00 -20.80
N GLY A 852 99.02 3.60 -19.60
CA GLY A 852 99.99 4.65 -19.29
C GLY A 852 99.42 6.07 -19.06
N VAL A 853 98.12 6.29 -19.25
CA VAL A 853 97.47 7.60 -19.03
C VAL A 853 97.29 7.89 -17.53
N SER A 854 97.59 9.13 -17.11
CA SER A 854 97.47 9.56 -15.70
C SER A 854 96.00 9.71 -15.27
N GLU A 855 95.71 9.62 -13.96
CA GLU A 855 94.33 9.77 -13.47
C GLU A 855 93.75 11.18 -13.74
N SER A 856 94.61 12.20 -13.70
CA SER A 856 94.27 13.58 -14.07
C SER A 856 93.85 13.71 -15.53
N ASP A 857 94.48 12.99 -16.45
CA ASP A 857 94.13 13.05 -17.87
C ASP A 857 92.77 12.41 -18.16
N ILE A 858 92.44 11.31 -17.47
CA ILE A 858 91.11 10.67 -17.57
C ILE A 858 90.04 11.59 -16.98
N ARG A 859 90.32 12.26 -15.84
CA ARG A 859 89.41 13.23 -15.24
C ARG A 859 89.18 14.44 -16.15
N ASN A 860 90.23 14.97 -16.79
CA ASN A 860 90.13 16.05 -17.77
C ASN A 860 89.32 15.65 -19.00
N ARG A 861 89.45 14.40 -19.49
CA ARG A 861 88.65 13.88 -20.61
C ARG A 861 87.18 13.63 -20.24
N MET A 862 86.88 13.39 -18.97
CA MET A 862 85.50 13.26 -18.46
C MET A 862 84.82 14.62 -18.23
N GLN A 863 85.57 15.74 -18.24
CA GLN A 863 85.03 17.07 -17.95
C GLN A 863 83.91 17.51 -18.91
N PRO A 864 84.00 17.32 -20.25
CA PRO A 864 82.91 17.67 -21.16
C PRO A 864 81.62 16.89 -20.90
N LEU A 865 81.73 15.63 -20.48
CA LEU A 865 80.57 14.83 -20.06
C LEU A 865 80.00 15.34 -18.73
N LYS A 866 80.86 15.69 -17.76
CA LYS A 866 80.44 16.29 -16.49
C LYS A 866 79.66 17.59 -16.71
N ASP A 867 80.16 18.49 -17.55
CA ASP A 867 79.51 19.77 -17.84
C ASP A 867 78.14 19.55 -18.53
N LEU A 868 78.07 18.60 -19.46
CA LEU A 868 76.81 18.23 -20.11
C LEU A 868 75.80 17.63 -19.13
N LEU A 869 76.22 16.73 -18.24
CA LEU A 869 75.35 16.13 -17.22
C LEU A 869 74.86 17.19 -16.23
N THR A 870 75.73 18.10 -15.80
CA THR A 870 75.39 19.23 -14.92
C THR A 870 74.31 20.10 -15.57
N LYS A 871 74.46 20.41 -16.86
CA LYS A 871 73.45 21.14 -17.63
C LYS A 871 72.12 20.38 -17.70
N ILE A 872 72.14 19.09 -18.06
CA ILE A 872 70.92 18.27 -18.14
C ILE A 872 70.20 18.21 -16.78
N ILE A 873 70.94 18.04 -15.68
CA ILE A 873 70.37 18.00 -14.33
C ILE A 873 69.76 19.36 -13.97
N GLY A 874 70.43 20.47 -14.30
CA GLY A 874 69.89 21.82 -14.13
C GLY A 874 68.59 22.06 -14.90
N ASP A 875 68.55 21.66 -16.18
CA ASP A 875 67.36 21.79 -17.04
C ASP A 875 66.17 20.97 -16.51
N LEU A 876 66.45 19.76 -15.97
CA LEU A 876 65.43 18.92 -15.33
C LEU A 876 64.88 19.54 -14.04
N HIS A 877 65.74 20.14 -13.22
CA HIS A 877 65.32 20.79 -11.98
C HIS A 877 64.39 21.98 -12.23
N GLY A 878 64.55 22.70 -13.34
CA GLY A 878 63.69 23.83 -13.70
C GLY A 878 62.24 23.45 -14.01
N SER A 879 61.98 22.19 -14.42
CA SER A 879 60.68 21.74 -14.93
C SER A 879 60.00 20.65 -14.09
N LEU A 880 60.73 20.03 -13.15
CA LEU A 880 60.25 18.90 -12.36
C LEU A 880 60.10 19.24 -10.87
N GLU A 881 59.04 18.71 -10.26
CA GLU A 881 58.93 18.71 -8.80
C GLU A 881 59.99 17.82 -8.16
N ILE A 882 60.38 18.14 -6.92
CA ILE A 882 61.55 17.56 -6.23
C ILE A 882 61.61 16.02 -6.29
N GLN A 883 60.47 15.33 -6.09
CA GLN A 883 60.40 13.86 -6.07
C GLN A 883 60.54 13.25 -7.46
N VAL A 884 60.00 13.92 -8.47
CA VAL A 884 60.12 13.50 -9.88
C VAL A 884 61.54 13.78 -10.37
N PHE A 885 62.10 14.94 -10.03
CA PHE A 885 63.48 15.30 -10.29
C PHE A 885 64.47 14.26 -9.75
N ILE A 886 64.30 13.84 -8.48
CA ILE A 886 65.12 12.78 -7.86
C ILE A 886 64.99 11.47 -8.65
N SER A 887 63.76 11.09 -9.03
CA SER A 887 63.50 9.88 -9.82
C SER A 887 64.22 9.90 -11.18
N PHE A 888 64.23 11.06 -11.86
CA PHE A 888 64.94 11.28 -13.11
C PHE A 888 66.47 11.20 -12.93
N CYS A 889 67.01 11.87 -11.91
CA CYS A 889 68.45 11.85 -11.65
C CYS A 889 68.94 10.44 -11.31
N ARG A 890 68.21 9.70 -10.47
CA ARG A 890 68.55 8.31 -10.12
C ARG A 890 68.48 7.38 -11.34
N ALA A 891 67.46 7.53 -12.19
CA ALA A 891 67.33 6.74 -13.41
C ALA A 891 68.41 7.06 -14.44
N LEU A 892 68.76 8.34 -14.62
CA LEU A 892 69.86 8.75 -15.50
C LEU A 892 71.21 8.25 -14.98
N TRP A 893 71.46 8.36 -13.68
CA TRP A 893 72.66 7.83 -13.03
C TRP A 893 72.78 6.32 -13.20
N ASP A 894 71.70 5.57 -12.96
CA ASP A 894 71.67 4.13 -13.21
C ASP A 894 71.97 3.81 -14.68
N ARG A 895 71.38 4.59 -15.61
CA ARG A 895 71.59 4.36 -17.04
C ARG A 895 73.04 4.63 -17.49
N MET A 896 73.68 5.68 -16.96
CA MET A 896 75.10 5.94 -17.20
C MET A 896 75.97 4.81 -16.62
N GLY A 897 75.60 4.27 -15.46
CA GLY A 897 76.26 3.09 -14.88
C GLY A 897 76.15 1.84 -15.75
N GLN A 898 74.99 1.61 -16.38
CA GLN A 898 74.80 0.51 -17.35
C GLN A 898 75.69 0.67 -18.59
N ASP A 899 75.94 1.90 -19.03
CA ASP A 899 76.88 2.15 -20.13
C ASP A 899 78.33 1.81 -19.75
N VAL A 900 78.75 2.07 -18.50
CA VAL A 900 80.05 1.59 -17.97
C VAL A 900 80.09 0.07 -17.88
N LEU A 901 79.03 -0.53 -17.33
CA LEU A 901 78.89 -1.98 -17.19
C LEU A 901 79.08 -2.68 -18.55
N LYS A 902 78.44 -2.15 -19.60
CA LYS A 902 78.56 -2.67 -20.96
C LYS A 902 80.00 -2.62 -21.48
N VAL A 903 80.78 -1.59 -21.14
CA VAL A 903 82.20 -1.48 -21.51
C VAL A 903 83.02 -2.55 -20.79
N LEU A 904 82.81 -2.75 -19.49
CA LEU A 904 83.48 -3.78 -18.70
C LEU A 904 83.16 -5.21 -19.18
N THR A 905 81.91 -5.48 -19.55
CA THR A 905 81.53 -6.81 -20.07
C THR A 905 82.06 -7.08 -21.48
N THR A 906 82.32 -6.04 -22.29
CA THR A 906 82.79 -6.20 -23.68
C THR A 906 84.31 -6.23 -23.82
N ARG A 907 85.07 -5.75 -22.83
CA ARG A 907 86.54 -5.82 -22.83
C ARG A 907 87.10 -6.16 -21.45
N LYS A 908 87.90 -7.23 -21.37
CA LYS A 908 88.66 -7.66 -20.17
C LYS A 908 90.13 -7.17 -20.23
N GLU A 909 90.37 -5.89 -20.49
CA GLU A 909 91.72 -5.28 -20.50
C GLU A 909 91.98 -4.52 -19.18
N ASN A 910 93.18 -4.63 -18.59
CA ASN A 910 93.53 -4.00 -17.30
C ASN A 910 93.39 -2.47 -17.30
N SER A 911 93.69 -1.80 -18.41
CA SER A 911 93.47 -0.35 -18.60
C SER A 911 91.99 0.04 -18.53
N SER A 912 91.09 -0.82 -19.01
CA SER A 912 89.64 -0.59 -18.98
C SER A 912 89.10 -0.57 -17.53
N TYR A 913 89.64 -1.40 -16.64
CA TYR A 913 89.26 -1.41 -15.22
C TYR A 913 89.62 -0.11 -14.51
N LYS A 914 90.84 0.41 -14.72
CA LYS A 914 91.28 1.67 -14.10
C LYS A 914 90.47 2.86 -14.61
N SER A 915 90.27 2.96 -15.92
CA SER A 915 89.49 4.03 -16.54
C SER A 915 88.00 3.97 -16.16
N SER A 916 87.42 2.78 -16.06
CA SER A 916 86.03 2.59 -15.62
C SER A 916 85.85 2.93 -14.13
N ARG A 917 86.82 2.61 -13.27
CA ARG A 917 86.79 2.99 -11.83
C ARG A 917 86.78 4.51 -11.65
N LEU A 918 87.64 5.22 -12.39
CA LEU A 918 87.68 6.68 -12.37
C LEU A 918 86.40 7.30 -12.96
N ALA A 919 85.89 6.76 -14.07
CA ALA A 919 84.64 7.22 -14.68
C ALA A 919 83.46 7.10 -13.72
N VAL A 920 83.35 5.98 -12.99
CA VAL A 920 82.32 5.79 -11.95
C VAL A 920 82.49 6.77 -10.79
N SER A 921 83.72 7.05 -10.35
CA SER A 921 83.96 8.08 -9.32
C SER A 921 83.44 9.43 -9.77
N VAL A 922 83.79 9.87 -10.99
CA VAL A 922 83.36 11.15 -11.54
C VAL A 922 81.84 11.21 -11.70
N LEU A 923 81.19 10.14 -12.17
CA LEU A 923 79.73 10.09 -12.26
C LEU A 923 79.07 10.22 -10.88
N ASN A 924 79.55 9.48 -9.87
CA ASN A 924 79.01 9.56 -8.51
C ASN A 924 79.20 10.95 -7.93
N GLU A 925 80.40 11.52 -8.04
CA GLU A 925 80.68 12.89 -7.59
C GLU A 925 79.74 13.88 -8.26
N THR A 926 79.49 13.75 -9.58
CA THR A 926 78.63 14.65 -10.35
C THR A 926 77.17 14.55 -9.90
N PHE A 927 76.57 13.36 -9.93
CA PHE A 927 75.16 13.21 -9.54
C PHE A 927 74.92 13.57 -8.07
N ILE A 928 75.80 13.16 -7.15
CA ILE A 928 75.66 13.49 -5.73
C ILE A 928 75.79 15.00 -5.51
N SER A 929 76.82 15.65 -6.08
CA SER A 929 77.05 17.09 -5.88
C SER A 929 75.90 17.91 -6.46
N GLU A 930 75.44 17.60 -7.68
CA GLU A 930 74.36 18.35 -8.34
C GLU A 930 73.00 18.11 -7.68
N MET A 931 72.68 16.86 -7.31
CA MET A 931 71.45 16.58 -6.57
C MET A 931 71.47 17.30 -5.21
N GLN A 932 72.59 17.28 -4.47
CA GLN A 932 72.72 17.99 -3.20
C GLN A 932 72.63 19.51 -3.38
N ALA A 933 73.22 20.07 -4.43
CA ALA A 933 73.18 21.51 -4.71
C ALA A 933 71.76 21.99 -5.01
N LEU A 934 71.00 21.24 -5.80
CA LEU A 934 69.68 21.65 -6.29
C LEU A 934 68.53 21.23 -5.36
N ALA A 935 68.57 20.02 -4.78
CA ALA A 935 67.51 19.52 -3.91
C ALA A 935 67.79 19.76 -2.40
N GLY A 936 69.05 19.99 -2.01
CA GLY A 936 69.43 20.40 -0.65
C GLY A 936 68.90 19.48 0.45
N ARG A 937 68.27 20.07 1.48
CA ARG A 937 67.74 19.37 2.66
C ARG A 937 66.51 18.48 2.40
N LYS A 938 65.99 18.45 1.17
CA LYS A 938 64.81 17.64 0.79
C LYS A 938 65.18 16.22 0.34
N LEU A 939 66.47 15.92 0.24
CA LEU A 939 66.99 14.58 -0.07
C LEU A 939 67.02 13.71 1.18
N GLU A 940 66.63 12.46 1.04
CA GLU A 940 66.88 11.44 2.05
C GLU A 940 68.20 10.70 1.76
N ASP A 941 68.80 10.08 2.79
CA ASP A 941 70.07 9.33 2.64
C ASP A 941 69.96 8.24 1.56
N LYS A 942 68.78 7.61 1.46
CA LYS A 942 68.45 6.59 0.44
C LYS A 942 68.48 7.13 -1.00
N ASP A 943 68.24 8.43 -1.19
CA ASP A 943 68.19 9.06 -2.52
C ASP A 943 69.59 9.28 -3.10
N LEU A 944 70.61 9.32 -2.23
CA LEU A 944 72.03 9.47 -2.58
C LEU A 944 72.77 8.12 -2.68
N GLU A 945 72.11 7.01 -2.34
CA GLU A 945 72.67 5.67 -2.51
C GLU A 945 72.93 5.37 -3.98
N ALA A 946 74.07 4.73 -4.25
CA ALA A 946 74.49 4.36 -5.59
C ALA A 946 73.45 3.44 -6.26
N PRO A 947 73.01 3.74 -7.49
CA PRO A 947 72.07 2.90 -8.23
C PRO A 947 72.61 1.48 -8.50
N ARG A 948 71.70 0.56 -8.85
CA ARG A 948 72.00 -0.87 -8.98
C ARG A 948 73.15 -1.14 -9.95
N SER A 949 73.14 -0.50 -11.12
CA SER A 949 74.19 -0.68 -12.12
C SER A 949 75.56 -0.21 -11.60
N ILE A 950 75.60 0.86 -10.80
CA ILE A 950 76.84 1.39 -10.22
C ILE A 950 77.37 0.46 -9.13
N VAL A 951 76.50 -0.11 -8.31
CA VAL A 951 76.88 -1.13 -7.30
C VAL A 951 77.45 -2.37 -7.99
N GLU A 952 76.82 -2.82 -9.08
CA GLU A 952 77.29 -3.96 -9.86
C GLU A 952 78.67 -3.68 -10.50
N VAL A 953 78.84 -2.50 -11.09
CA VAL A 953 80.14 -2.05 -11.61
C VAL A 953 81.19 -2.04 -10.49
N ARG A 954 80.89 -1.47 -9.32
CA ARG A 954 81.81 -1.47 -8.16
C ARG A 954 82.19 -2.89 -7.75
N SER A 955 81.24 -3.83 -7.75
CA SER A 955 81.48 -5.22 -7.39
C SER A 955 82.43 -5.93 -8.38
N MET A 956 82.34 -5.62 -9.68
CA MET A 956 83.26 -6.16 -10.70
C MET A 956 84.64 -5.51 -10.65
N LEU A 957 84.72 -4.24 -10.25
CA LEU A 957 85.98 -3.50 -10.14
C LEU A 957 86.74 -3.77 -8.82
N CYS A 958 86.09 -4.38 -7.81
CA CYS A 958 86.69 -4.79 -6.54
C CYS A 958 87.16 -6.26 -6.52
N LYS A 959 86.77 -7.04 -7.53
CA LYS A 959 87.39 -8.34 -7.86
C LYS A 959 88.66 -8.07 -8.67
#